data_AF-A0A5C6VHM9-F1
#
_entry.id   AF-A0A5C6VHM9-F1
#
_cell.length_a   1.000
_cell.length_b   1.000
_cell.length_c   1.000
_cell.angle_alpha   90.00
_cell.angle_beta   90.00
_cell.angle_gamma   90.00
#
_symmetry.space_group_name_H-M   'P 1'
#
loop_
_entity.id
_entity.type
_entity.pdbx_description
1 polymer ?
#
loop_
_entity_poly.entity_id
_entity_poly.type
_entity_poly.pdbx_seq_one_letter_code
_entity_poly.pdbx_strand_id
1 'polypeptide(L)'
;MTYVVAVRTLCEFTARRGDLDLRFTPAPSALEGIAGHQAVTARRAPGYEAEVTLTGAHRGLTVRGRADGYDPALNRLEEIKTHRGDLERMPANHRALHWAQALVYGHLLCETRGLAELEVALVYFDIGDQKETLLTERHTAASLRAFFEDQCERFVAWAAREEAHRAARNAALNALRFPYGEFRSGQRELSVAVFRAARDGRCLMAQAPTGIGKTLGTIFPLLKACGADHLDRVFFLTAKTPGRALALDAIESLHRSEAALPLRTLELVARDKACEHPDKTCDGDSCPLARGFYDRLPAARDTALQARTLGRSAVREAALAHEICPYYLAQELARWCDVVIGDYNYYFDSSAMLYALTQLNGWRVAVLADEAHNLPDRARRMYSATLDQHAFRGARHAAPAALKKPFDRLNREWNALNRERNAAYEVLREVPAKLQSALQNLIASMGDQLAEAPHSVDEDALRFYFDALHFMSLVEAFGDHSIVDVTLAAQHGVHAGVHSGVHSGAARAKPASSVCVRNVVPAPFLKPRYAAARATIVFSGTLSPQHFYRDMLGLPDDTGWLDVEGPFRAEQLDVRIAHRVSTRWRDRERSLEPIVDLIAQQYEERPGNYLGFLSSFDYLQRVADSMGERHPHVPVWTQAPRMDEAARDAFLARFATGGAGVGFAVLGGAFSEGVDLVGERLIGAFIATLGLPQMNDVNEQMRRTFDAQFGNGYDYAYLYPGMQKVVQAAGRVIRTEHDAGVVHLIDDRYLRADVRRLLPRWWKVGQ
;
A
#
# COMPACT_ATOMS: atom_id res chain seq x y z
N MET A 1 28.17 -24.11 5.32
CA MET A 1 26.75 -23.79 5.00
C MET A 1 26.46 -24.31 3.62
N THR A 2 25.27 -24.86 3.42
CA THR A 2 24.80 -25.32 2.11
C THR A 2 23.65 -24.42 1.67
N TYR A 3 23.90 -23.54 0.70
CA TYR A 3 22.87 -22.67 0.12
C TYR A 3 22.37 -23.27 -1.18
N VAL A 4 21.09 -23.13 -1.49
CA VAL A 4 20.54 -23.49 -2.80
C VAL A 4 19.95 -22.24 -3.45
N VAL A 5 20.43 -21.88 -4.63
CA VAL A 5 19.96 -20.70 -5.37
C VAL A 5 19.58 -21.08 -6.80
N ALA A 6 18.52 -20.47 -7.32
CA ALA A 6 18.18 -20.60 -8.73
C ALA A 6 19.15 -19.78 -9.59
N VAL A 7 19.52 -20.26 -10.79
CA VAL A 7 20.39 -19.53 -11.73
C VAL A 7 19.87 -18.10 -11.96
N ARG A 8 18.58 -17.95 -12.21
CA ARG A 8 17.94 -16.63 -12.39
C ARG A 8 18.18 -15.70 -11.20
N THR A 9 17.96 -16.19 -9.98
CA THR A 9 18.13 -15.39 -8.75
C THR A 9 19.60 -15.01 -8.53
N LEU A 10 20.53 -15.92 -8.81
CA LEU A 10 21.96 -15.62 -8.75
C LEU A 10 22.32 -14.48 -9.70
N CYS A 11 21.96 -14.61 -10.98
CA CYS A 11 22.25 -13.60 -12.01
C CYS A 11 21.55 -12.27 -11.74
N GLU A 12 20.29 -12.27 -11.29
CA GLU A 12 19.58 -11.04 -10.92
C GLU A 12 20.27 -10.30 -9.75
N PHE A 13 20.92 -11.02 -8.85
CA PHE A 13 21.64 -10.44 -7.72
C PHE A 13 23.05 -9.95 -8.10
N THR A 14 23.78 -10.72 -8.91
CA THR A 14 25.20 -10.47 -9.16
C THR A 14 25.47 -9.77 -10.49
N ALA A 15 24.66 -9.99 -11.52
CA ALA A 15 24.98 -9.53 -12.88
C ALA A 15 24.23 -8.26 -13.34
N ARG A 16 23.43 -7.63 -12.45
CA ARG A 16 22.84 -6.30 -12.75
C ARG A 16 23.94 -5.25 -12.88
N ARG A 17 23.89 -4.48 -13.97
CA ARG A 17 24.84 -3.40 -14.30
C ARG A 17 24.13 -2.29 -15.07
N GLY A 18 24.75 -1.13 -15.19
CA GLY A 18 24.24 0.01 -15.95
C GLY A 18 23.08 0.75 -15.30
N ASP A 19 22.23 1.33 -16.13
CA ASP A 19 21.20 2.28 -15.71
C ASP A 19 20.03 1.60 -15.00
N LEU A 20 19.42 2.33 -14.08
CA LEU A 20 18.03 2.09 -13.69
C LEU A 20 17.16 2.57 -14.87
N ASP A 21 16.40 1.66 -15.45
CA ASP A 21 15.50 1.99 -16.54
C ASP A 21 14.11 1.42 -16.22
N LEU A 22 13.18 2.34 -15.99
CA LEU A 22 11.78 2.02 -15.70
C LEU A 22 10.85 2.51 -16.80
N ARG A 23 11.40 2.83 -17.99
CA ARG A 23 10.56 2.99 -19.17
C ARG A 23 9.78 1.70 -19.35
N PHE A 24 8.47 1.85 -19.48
CA PHE A 24 7.59 0.71 -19.69
C PHE A 24 7.98 0.03 -21.00
N THR A 25 8.63 -1.13 -20.87
CA THR A 25 8.85 -2.04 -21.99
C THR A 25 7.74 -3.08 -21.90
N PRO A 26 6.80 -3.15 -22.85
CA PRO A 26 5.77 -4.17 -22.86
C PRO A 26 6.41 -5.54 -22.80
N ALA A 27 6.24 -6.21 -21.67
CA ALA A 27 6.69 -7.57 -21.48
C ALA A 27 5.57 -8.52 -21.94
N PRO A 28 5.92 -9.63 -22.60
CA PRO A 28 4.96 -10.69 -22.86
C PRO A 28 4.32 -11.19 -21.57
N SER A 29 3.04 -11.53 -21.64
CA SER A 29 2.39 -12.31 -20.58
C SER A 29 3.09 -13.66 -20.40
N ALA A 30 2.93 -14.28 -19.23
CA ALA A 30 3.50 -15.61 -18.97
C ALA A 30 3.06 -16.66 -20.01
N LEU A 31 1.80 -16.58 -20.47
CA LEU A 31 1.26 -17.47 -21.50
C LEU A 31 1.93 -17.25 -22.86
N GLU A 32 2.15 -16.00 -23.26
CA GLU A 32 2.87 -15.66 -24.49
C GLU A 32 4.33 -16.06 -24.41
N GLY A 33 4.96 -15.93 -23.24
CA GLY A 33 6.30 -16.45 -22.98
C GLY A 33 6.39 -17.94 -23.22
N ILE A 34 5.48 -18.73 -22.62
CA ILE A 34 5.42 -20.18 -22.82
C ILE A 34 5.19 -20.54 -24.28
N ALA A 35 4.23 -19.88 -24.95
CA ALA A 35 3.94 -20.11 -26.36
C ALA A 35 5.13 -19.78 -27.26
N GLY A 36 5.86 -18.70 -26.96
CA GLY A 36 7.07 -18.32 -27.68
C GLY A 36 8.19 -19.35 -27.53
N HIS A 37 8.44 -19.86 -26.30
CA HIS A 37 9.42 -20.94 -26.09
C HIS A 37 9.03 -22.20 -26.88
N GLN A 38 7.75 -22.60 -26.83
CA GLN A 38 7.25 -23.74 -27.60
C GLN A 38 7.43 -23.55 -29.12
N ALA A 39 7.18 -22.34 -29.64
CA ALA A 39 7.34 -22.03 -31.05
C ALA A 39 8.80 -22.13 -31.51
N VAL A 40 9.75 -21.63 -30.70
CA VAL A 40 11.18 -21.75 -30.97
C VAL A 40 11.63 -23.20 -30.94
N THR A 41 11.26 -23.96 -29.89
CA THR A 41 11.63 -25.38 -29.76
C THR A 41 11.08 -26.23 -30.90
N ALA A 42 9.84 -25.97 -31.36
CA ALA A 42 9.23 -26.68 -32.48
C ALA A 42 9.97 -26.49 -33.82
N ARG A 43 10.78 -25.44 -33.94
CA ARG A 43 11.61 -25.17 -35.14
C ARG A 43 12.97 -25.85 -35.09
N ARG A 44 13.33 -26.53 -33.99
CA ARG A 44 14.62 -27.21 -33.82
C ARG A 44 14.60 -28.64 -34.37
N ALA A 45 15.79 -29.20 -34.61
CA ALA A 45 15.96 -30.54 -35.17
C ALA A 45 15.56 -31.63 -34.16
N PRO A 46 15.26 -32.88 -34.60
CA PRO A 46 14.82 -33.97 -33.73
C PRO A 46 15.78 -34.37 -32.59
N GLY A 47 17.07 -33.99 -32.68
CA GLY A 47 18.08 -34.24 -31.64
C GLY A 47 18.18 -33.15 -30.58
N TYR A 48 17.38 -32.08 -30.67
CA TYR A 48 17.37 -30.98 -29.72
C TYR A 48 16.77 -31.40 -28.37
N GLU A 49 17.47 -31.08 -27.30
CA GLU A 49 17.05 -31.37 -25.94
C GLU A 49 16.44 -30.11 -25.33
N ALA A 50 15.13 -30.10 -25.11
CA ALA A 50 14.43 -28.99 -24.47
C ALA A 50 14.42 -29.13 -22.95
N GLU A 51 14.38 -27.99 -22.24
CA GLU A 51 14.17 -27.91 -20.79
C GLU A 51 15.19 -28.72 -19.95
N VAL A 52 16.48 -28.54 -20.24
CA VAL A 52 17.58 -29.29 -19.61
C VAL A 52 17.77 -28.84 -18.16
N THR A 53 17.50 -29.73 -17.21
CA THR A 53 17.72 -29.48 -15.77
C THR A 53 19.22 -29.59 -15.45
N LEU A 54 19.77 -28.53 -14.86
CA LEU A 54 21.20 -28.40 -14.58
C LEU A 54 21.43 -28.04 -13.12
N THR A 55 22.51 -28.54 -12.54
CA THR A 55 22.92 -28.24 -11.16
C THR A 55 24.44 -28.26 -11.05
N GLY A 56 25.01 -27.35 -10.28
CA GLY A 56 26.44 -27.30 -9.96
C GLY A 56 26.66 -26.75 -8.55
N ALA A 57 27.90 -26.81 -8.07
CA ALA A 57 28.22 -26.39 -6.72
C ALA A 57 29.54 -25.62 -6.63
N HIS A 58 29.56 -24.56 -5.81
CA HIS A 58 30.75 -23.78 -5.51
C HIS A 58 30.79 -23.36 -4.04
N ARG A 59 31.84 -23.74 -3.29
CA ARG A 59 32.03 -23.39 -1.86
C ARG A 59 30.79 -23.59 -0.97
N GLY A 60 30.02 -24.64 -1.21
CA GLY A 60 28.79 -24.95 -0.48
C GLY A 60 27.53 -24.25 -1.01
N LEU A 61 27.63 -23.40 -2.03
CA LEU A 61 26.47 -22.92 -2.80
C LEU A 61 26.14 -23.93 -3.89
N THR A 62 24.94 -24.50 -3.86
CA THR A 62 24.34 -25.26 -4.95
C THR A 62 23.54 -24.31 -5.84
N VAL A 63 23.91 -24.23 -7.11
CA VAL A 63 23.19 -23.45 -8.12
C VAL A 63 22.43 -24.42 -9.00
N ARG A 64 21.12 -24.20 -9.17
CA ARG A 64 20.28 -25.07 -10.00
C ARG A 64 19.36 -24.27 -10.90
N GLY A 65 18.96 -24.85 -12.02
CA GLY A 65 17.99 -24.24 -12.90
C GLY A 65 17.65 -25.16 -14.07
N ARG A 66 16.93 -24.59 -15.03
CA ARG A 66 16.52 -25.29 -16.23
C ARG A 66 16.86 -24.41 -17.41
N ALA A 67 17.82 -24.84 -18.22
CA ALA A 67 18.13 -24.17 -19.47
C ALA A 67 17.04 -24.49 -20.49
N ASP A 68 16.77 -23.56 -21.40
CA ASP A 68 15.68 -23.71 -22.37
C ASP A 68 15.95 -24.83 -23.39
N GLY A 69 17.20 -24.98 -23.85
CA GLY A 69 17.59 -26.20 -24.54
C GLY A 69 19.06 -26.32 -24.94
N TYR A 70 19.40 -27.48 -25.51
CA TYR A 70 20.73 -27.83 -25.98
C TYR A 70 20.63 -28.59 -27.31
N ASP A 71 21.44 -28.19 -28.29
CA ASP A 71 21.64 -28.90 -29.56
C ASP A 71 22.98 -29.66 -29.51
N PRO A 72 22.97 -31.00 -29.37
CA PRO A 72 24.19 -31.81 -29.35
C PRO A 72 24.96 -31.79 -30.67
N ALA A 73 24.28 -31.63 -31.82
CA ALA A 73 24.93 -31.64 -33.13
C ALA A 73 25.74 -30.37 -33.37
N LEU A 74 25.25 -29.24 -32.87
CA LEU A 74 25.95 -27.95 -32.92
C LEU A 74 26.84 -27.70 -31.70
N ASN A 75 26.75 -28.56 -30.67
CA ASN A 75 27.32 -28.32 -29.35
C ASN A 75 26.95 -26.92 -28.82
N ARG A 76 25.64 -26.62 -28.84
CA ARG A 76 25.10 -25.30 -28.55
C ARG A 76 24.03 -25.31 -27.47
N LEU A 77 24.22 -24.52 -26.42
CA LEU A 77 23.20 -24.25 -25.42
C LEU A 77 22.40 -23.01 -25.83
N GLU A 78 21.07 -23.08 -25.74
CA GLU A 78 20.16 -21.97 -26.04
C GLU A 78 19.39 -21.54 -24.79
N GLU A 79 19.41 -20.23 -24.53
CA GLU A 79 18.51 -19.56 -23.58
C GLU A 79 17.56 -18.65 -24.39
N ILE A 80 16.26 -18.88 -24.25
CA ILE A 80 15.21 -18.26 -25.06
C ILE A 80 14.61 -17.09 -24.28
N LYS A 81 14.43 -15.94 -24.94
CA LYS A 81 13.81 -14.75 -24.39
C LYS A 81 12.75 -14.22 -25.34
N THR A 82 11.50 -14.24 -24.90
CA THR A 82 10.40 -13.65 -25.66
C THR A 82 10.33 -12.15 -25.43
N HIS A 83 10.16 -11.36 -26.49
CA HIS A 83 9.98 -9.91 -26.41
C HIS A 83 8.92 -9.42 -27.40
N ARG A 84 8.63 -8.11 -27.33
CA ARG A 84 7.83 -7.38 -28.32
C ARG A 84 8.61 -6.16 -28.80
N GLY A 85 8.53 -5.87 -30.09
CA GLY A 85 9.19 -4.71 -30.70
C GLY A 85 10.69 -4.90 -30.94
N ASP A 86 11.35 -3.81 -31.36
CA ASP A 86 12.73 -3.83 -31.81
C ASP A 86 13.73 -4.22 -30.70
N LEU A 87 14.45 -5.33 -30.92
CA LEU A 87 15.44 -5.88 -30.00
C LEU A 87 16.61 -4.91 -29.74
N GLU A 88 16.98 -4.08 -30.72
CA GLU A 88 18.11 -3.15 -30.55
C GLU A 88 17.86 -2.11 -29.47
N ARG A 89 16.59 -1.83 -29.19
CA ARG A 89 16.15 -0.93 -28.12
C ARG A 89 16.11 -1.57 -26.76
N MET A 90 16.28 -2.89 -26.67
CA MET A 90 16.36 -3.56 -25.38
C MET A 90 17.56 -2.98 -24.60
N PRO A 91 17.30 -2.44 -23.39
CA PRO A 91 18.36 -1.86 -22.57
C PRO A 91 19.53 -2.84 -22.36
N ALA A 92 20.76 -2.32 -22.46
CA ALA A 92 21.97 -3.14 -22.41
C ALA A 92 22.11 -3.91 -21.09
N ASN A 93 21.58 -3.37 -20.00
CA ASN A 93 21.48 -4.01 -18.68
C ASN A 93 20.57 -5.26 -18.69
N HIS A 94 19.47 -5.25 -19.44
CA HIS A 94 18.59 -6.42 -19.60
C HIS A 94 19.29 -7.53 -20.40
N ARG A 95 19.90 -7.17 -21.54
CA ARG A 95 20.69 -8.12 -22.35
C ARG A 95 21.84 -8.73 -21.55
N ALA A 96 22.50 -7.94 -20.70
CA ALA A 96 23.56 -8.42 -19.81
C ALA A 96 23.08 -9.50 -18.83
N LEU A 97 21.87 -9.35 -18.27
CA LEU A 97 21.27 -10.36 -17.39
C LEU A 97 20.93 -11.64 -18.13
N HIS A 98 20.42 -11.55 -19.37
CA HIS A 98 20.15 -12.72 -20.20
C HIS A 98 21.44 -13.49 -20.50
N TRP A 99 22.51 -12.79 -20.89
CA TRP A 99 23.82 -13.39 -21.09
C TRP A 99 24.36 -14.06 -19.83
N ALA A 100 24.24 -13.39 -18.67
CA ALA A 100 24.69 -13.98 -17.41
C ALA A 100 23.99 -15.31 -17.10
N GLN A 101 22.69 -15.43 -17.38
CA GLN A 101 21.95 -16.69 -17.22
C GLN A 101 22.47 -17.77 -18.17
N ALA A 102 22.60 -17.45 -19.46
CA ALA A 102 23.07 -18.39 -20.47
C ALA A 102 24.51 -18.87 -20.21
N LEU A 103 25.40 -17.99 -19.76
CA LEU A 103 26.77 -18.34 -19.40
C LEU A 103 26.85 -19.26 -18.17
N VAL A 104 26.01 -19.00 -17.14
CA VAL A 104 25.92 -19.89 -15.97
C VAL A 104 25.41 -21.26 -16.39
N TYR A 105 24.34 -21.35 -17.19
CA TYR A 105 23.87 -22.62 -17.71
C TYR A 105 24.93 -23.32 -18.58
N GLY A 106 25.69 -22.55 -19.36
CA GLY A 106 26.78 -23.07 -20.18
C GLY A 106 27.85 -23.76 -19.33
N HIS A 107 28.25 -23.13 -18.22
CA HIS A 107 29.16 -23.77 -17.26
C HIS A 107 28.58 -25.08 -16.70
N LEU A 108 27.34 -25.05 -16.20
CA LEU A 108 26.70 -26.21 -15.60
C LEU A 108 26.59 -27.37 -16.60
N LEU A 109 26.31 -27.07 -17.87
CA LEU A 109 26.26 -28.08 -18.93
C LEU A 109 27.64 -28.65 -19.24
N CYS A 110 28.67 -27.80 -19.39
CA CYS A 110 30.05 -28.25 -19.58
C CYS A 110 30.52 -29.16 -18.46
N GLU A 111 30.23 -28.82 -17.20
CA GLU A 111 30.55 -29.65 -16.04
C GLU A 111 29.79 -30.98 -16.08
N THR A 112 28.47 -30.94 -16.33
CA THR A 112 27.62 -32.13 -16.34
C THR A 112 28.01 -33.12 -17.44
N ARG A 113 28.43 -32.62 -18.61
CA ARG A 113 28.71 -33.45 -19.80
C ARG A 113 30.19 -33.61 -20.14
N GLY A 114 31.09 -32.99 -19.38
CA GLY A 114 32.54 -33.04 -19.64
C GLY A 114 32.94 -32.37 -20.96
N LEU A 115 32.24 -31.30 -21.37
CA LEU A 115 32.54 -30.59 -22.61
C LEU A 115 33.72 -29.63 -22.41
N ALA A 116 34.68 -29.61 -23.34
CA ALA A 116 35.83 -28.70 -23.28
C ALA A 116 35.48 -27.27 -23.73
N GLU A 117 34.50 -27.13 -24.60
CA GLU A 117 33.97 -25.88 -25.13
C GLU A 117 32.48 -26.02 -25.46
N LEU A 118 31.80 -24.89 -25.61
CA LEU A 118 30.37 -24.81 -25.87
C LEU A 118 30.06 -23.52 -26.62
N GLU A 119 29.17 -23.58 -27.61
CA GLU A 119 28.53 -22.38 -28.15
C GLU A 119 27.34 -22.01 -27.25
N VAL A 120 27.34 -20.81 -26.71
CA VAL A 120 26.24 -20.30 -25.87
C VAL A 120 25.44 -19.30 -26.70
N ALA A 121 24.13 -19.48 -26.74
CA ALA A 121 23.24 -18.70 -27.56
C ALA A 121 22.10 -18.06 -26.76
N LEU A 122 21.86 -16.78 -27.02
CA LEU A 122 20.60 -16.12 -26.69
C LEU A 122 19.70 -16.13 -27.92
N VAL A 123 18.50 -16.68 -27.76
CA VAL A 123 17.46 -16.69 -28.78
C VAL A 123 16.38 -15.69 -28.39
N TYR A 124 16.34 -14.56 -29.07
CA TYR A 124 15.25 -13.60 -28.90
C TYR A 124 14.13 -13.90 -29.86
N PHE A 125 12.93 -14.13 -29.34
CA PHE A 125 11.73 -14.41 -30.13
C PHE A 125 10.75 -13.25 -30.01
N ASP A 126 10.48 -12.58 -31.13
CA ASP A 126 9.44 -11.55 -31.20
C ASP A 126 8.07 -12.23 -31.40
N ILE A 127 7.16 -12.03 -30.46
CA ILE A 127 5.83 -12.66 -30.49
C ILE A 127 4.93 -12.04 -31.57
N GLY A 128 5.17 -10.79 -31.95
CA GLY A 128 4.38 -10.07 -32.95
C GLY A 128 4.63 -10.57 -34.36
N ASP A 129 5.90 -10.61 -34.79
CA ASP A 129 6.28 -11.02 -36.14
C ASP A 129 6.81 -12.46 -36.24
N GLN A 130 6.90 -13.16 -35.11
CA GLN A 130 7.39 -14.54 -34.96
C GLN A 130 8.82 -14.76 -35.48
N LYS A 131 9.64 -13.70 -35.54
CA LYS A 131 11.05 -13.80 -35.92
C LYS A 131 11.94 -14.17 -34.74
N GLU A 132 13.02 -14.89 -35.07
CA GLU A 132 14.09 -15.22 -34.15
C GLU A 132 15.32 -14.38 -34.46
N THR A 133 15.87 -13.73 -33.45
CA THR A 133 17.22 -13.16 -33.49
C THR A 133 18.13 -14.03 -32.64
N LEU A 134 19.16 -14.59 -33.28
CA LEU A 134 20.12 -15.48 -32.64
C LEU A 134 21.43 -14.71 -32.37
N LEU A 135 21.84 -14.64 -31.11
CA LEU A 135 23.15 -14.13 -30.71
C LEU A 135 23.96 -15.28 -30.14
N THR A 136 25.15 -15.55 -30.68
CA THR A 136 25.99 -16.69 -30.27
C THR A 136 27.39 -16.24 -29.89
N GLU A 137 27.91 -16.81 -28.81
CA GLU A 137 29.31 -16.66 -28.39
C GLU A 137 29.90 -18.05 -28.07
N ARG A 138 31.13 -18.30 -28.54
CA ARG A 138 31.83 -19.57 -28.27
C ARG A 138 32.71 -19.40 -27.03
N HIS A 139 32.56 -20.29 -26.06
CA HIS A 139 33.31 -20.24 -24.82
C HIS A 139 33.99 -21.56 -24.51
N THR A 140 35.14 -21.47 -23.85
CA THR A 140 35.79 -22.64 -23.25
C THR A 140 35.12 -22.97 -21.92
N ALA A 141 35.18 -24.23 -21.49
CA ALA A 141 34.72 -24.64 -20.17
C ALA A 141 35.43 -23.85 -19.05
N ALA A 142 36.71 -23.50 -19.24
CA ALA A 142 37.49 -22.69 -18.30
C ALA A 142 36.94 -21.26 -18.16
N SER A 143 36.60 -20.59 -19.28
CA SER A 143 36.03 -19.25 -19.23
C SER A 143 34.63 -19.23 -18.61
N LEU A 144 33.78 -20.22 -18.92
CA LEU A 144 32.45 -20.35 -18.34
C LEU A 144 32.53 -20.62 -16.83
N ARG A 145 33.47 -21.48 -16.42
CA ARG A 145 33.75 -21.75 -15.01
C ARG A 145 34.19 -20.50 -14.27
N ALA A 146 35.14 -19.73 -14.82
CA ALA A 146 35.60 -18.50 -14.18
C ALA A 146 34.45 -17.49 -13.97
N PHE A 147 33.55 -17.34 -14.95
CA PHE A 147 32.37 -16.49 -14.82
C PHE A 147 31.40 -17.00 -13.74
N PHE A 148 31.12 -18.30 -13.73
CA PHE A 148 30.27 -18.93 -12.72
C PHE A 148 30.83 -18.79 -11.31
N GLU A 149 32.13 -19.05 -11.13
CA GLU A 149 32.82 -18.91 -9.85
C GLU A 149 32.75 -17.45 -9.36
N ASP A 150 32.97 -16.44 -10.22
CA ASP A 150 32.81 -15.02 -9.84
C ASP A 150 31.39 -14.70 -9.34
N GLN A 151 30.36 -15.14 -10.06
CA GLN A 151 28.97 -14.92 -9.60
C GLN A 151 28.73 -15.61 -8.25
N CYS A 152 29.21 -16.85 -8.10
CA CYS A 152 29.08 -17.59 -6.84
C CYS A 152 29.82 -16.93 -5.69
N GLU A 153 31.06 -16.46 -5.87
CA GLU A 153 31.83 -15.78 -4.82
C GLU A 153 31.14 -14.49 -4.35
N ARG A 154 30.60 -13.69 -5.27
CA ARG A 154 29.87 -12.46 -4.93
C ARG A 154 28.62 -12.76 -4.11
N PHE A 155 27.90 -13.82 -4.46
CA PHE A 155 26.73 -14.27 -3.71
C PHE A 155 27.11 -14.86 -2.35
N VAL A 156 28.13 -15.73 -2.28
CA VAL A 156 28.61 -16.35 -1.03
C VAL A 156 29.11 -15.28 -0.05
N ALA A 157 29.87 -14.28 -0.52
CA ALA A 157 30.32 -13.17 0.30
C ALA A 157 29.16 -12.34 0.86
N TRP A 158 28.09 -12.16 0.08
CA TRP A 158 26.86 -11.54 0.59
C TRP A 158 26.15 -12.43 1.62
N ALA A 159 25.93 -13.71 1.31
CA ALA A 159 25.21 -14.64 2.18
C ALA A 159 25.91 -14.80 3.53
N ALA A 160 27.25 -14.90 3.53
CA ALA A 160 28.05 -14.96 4.75
C ALA A 160 27.91 -13.69 5.61
N ARG A 161 27.88 -12.49 4.99
CA ARG A 161 27.66 -11.22 5.71
C ARG A 161 26.28 -11.15 6.33
N GLU A 162 25.24 -11.56 5.60
CA GLU A 162 23.87 -11.53 6.10
C GLU A 162 23.63 -12.56 7.20
N GLU A 163 24.25 -13.74 7.11
CA GLU A 163 24.16 -14.75 8.16
C GLU A 163 24.92 -14.34 9.42
N ALA A 164 26.11 -13.77 9.27
CA ALA A 164 26.85 -13.19 10.40
C ALA A 164 26.07 -12.06 11.08
N HIS A 165 25.45 -11.16 10.31
CA HIS A 165 24.55 -10.13 10.83
C HIS A 165 23.37 -10.74 11.57
N ARG A 166 22.68 -11.71 10.96
CA ARG A 166 21.52 -12.38 11.57
C ARG A 166 21.90 -13.08 12.88
N ALA A 167 23.03 -13.77 12.93
CA ALA A 167 23.51 -14.42 14.14
C ALA A 167 23.80 -13.41 15.25
N ALA A 168 24.51 -12.31 14.94
CA ALA A 168 24.81 -11.25 15.89
C ALA A 168 23.54 -10.54 16.39
N ARG A 169 22.62 -10.21 15.47
CA ARG A 169 21.31 -9.65 15.75
C ARG A 169 20.49 -10.56 16.65
N ASN A 170 20.38 -11.85 16.32
CA ASN A 170 19.57 -12.78 17.11
C ASN A 170 20.13 -12.96 18.53
N ALA A 171 21.45 -13.05 18.68
CA ALA A 171 22.10 -13.09 19.98
C ALA A 171 21.79 -11.82 20.82
N ALA A 172 21.92 -10.64 20.21
CA ALA A 172 21.59 -9.37 20.87
C ALA A 172 20.10 -9.28 21.24
N LEU A 173 19.19 -9.67 20.34
CA LEU A 173 17.75 -9.66 20.58
C LEU A 173 17.33 -10.67 21.67
N ASN A 174 18.04 -11.79 21.82
CA ASN A 174 17.81 -12.72 22.93
C ASN A 174 18.19 -12.10 24.28
N ALA A 175 19.27 -11.32 24.34
CA ALA A 175 19.69 -10.61 25.55
C ALA A 175 18.86 -9.33 25.83
N LEU A 176 18.23 -8.77 24.79
CA LEU A 176 17.49 -7.51 24.87
C LEU A 176 16.39 -7.55 25.94
N ARG A 177 16.43 -6.55 26.83
CA ARG A 177 15.43 -6.28 27.86
C ARG A 177 14.47 -5.20 27.40
N PHE A 178 13.32 -5.12 28.06
CA PHE A 178 12.37 -4.04 27.80
C PHE A 178 12.98 -2.69 28.20
N PRO A 179 12.95 -1.64 27.35
CA PRO A 179 13.76 -0.44 27.55
C PRO A 179 13.32 0.45 28.73
N TYR A 180 12.10 0.27 29.24
CA TYR A 180 11.54 1.08 30.33
C TYR A 180 11.51 0.35 31.68
N GLY A 181 12.23 -0.77 31.82
CA GLY A 181 12.28 -1.58 33.04
C GLY A 181 11.03 -2.45 33.23
N GLU A 182 9.87 -1.83 33.37
CA GLU A 182 8.58 -2.51 33.55
C GLU A 182 7.59 -2.21 32.42
N PHE A 183 6.67 -3.14 32.19
CA PHE A 183 5.58 -2.96 31.23
C PHE A 183 4.46 -2.12 31.86
N ARG A 184 3.81 -1.28 31.05
CA ARG A 184 2.57 -0.61 31.46
C ARG A 184 1.43 -1.62 31.62
N SER A 185 0.35 -1.21 32.29
CA SER A 185 -0.88 -2.01 32.39
C SER A 185 -1.38 -2.43 31.00
N GLY A 186 -1.75 -3.70 30.84
CA GLY A 186 -2.18 -4.30 29.56
C GLY A 186 -1.07 -4.50 28.51
N GLN A 187 0.04 -3.75 28.58
CA GLN A 187 1.13 -3.83 27.60
C GLN A 187 1.83 -5.19 27.61
N ARG A 188 2.03 -5.78 28.79
CA ARG A 188 2.64 -7.12 28.92
C ARG A 188 1.77 -8.21 28.30
N GLU A 189 0.46 -8.12 28.51
CA GLU A 189 -0.51 -9.05 27.93
C GLU A 189 -0.47 -8.98 26.40
N LEU A 190 -0.53 -7.76 25.85
CA LEU A 190 -0.34 -7.52 24.41
C LEU A 190 0.97 -8.13 23.91
N SER A 191 2.09 -7.87 24.58
CA SER A 191 3.39 -8.37 24.15
C SER A 191 3.47 -9.90 24.16
N VAL A 192 2.90 -10.55 25.18
CA VAL A 192 2.86 -12.02 25.27
C VAL A 192 2.02 -12.61 24.13
N ALA A 193 0.85 -12.04 23.84
CA ALA A 193 0.00 -12.50 22.76
C ALA A 193 0.68 -12.37 21.38
N VAL A 194 1.34 -11.23 21.14
CA VAL A 194 2.08 -10.97 19.89
C VAL A 194 3.25 -11.93 19.72
N PHE A 195 4.03 -12.20 20.77
CA PHE A 195 5.12 -13.17 20.70
C PHE A 195 4.61 -14.57 20.37
N ARG A 196 3.51 -15.01 21.01
CA ARG A 196 2.89 -16.31 20.74
C ARG A 196 2.38 -16.42 19.31
N ALA A 197 1.74 -15.38 18.79
CA ALA A 197 1.28 -15.36 17.40
C ALA A 197 2.45 -15.52 16.41
N ALA A 198 3.58 -14.84 16.64
CA ALA A 198 4.79 -15.02 15.84
C ALA A 198 5.39 -16.42 15.92
N ARG A 199 5.53 -16.95 17.15
CA ARG A 199 6.05 -18.30 17.41
C ARG A 199 5.18 -19.36 16.73
N ASP A 200 3.87 -19.28 16.92
CA ASP A 200 2.90 -20.30 16.49
C ASP A 200 2.51 -20.15 15.01
N GLY A 201 2.83 -19.01 14.41
CA GLY A 201 2.57 -18.72 13.01
C GLY A 201 1.12 -18.37 12.73
N ARG A 202 0.52 -17.49 13.55
CA ARG A 202 -0.91 -17.17 13.52
C ARG A 202 -1.18 -15.68 13.33
N CYS A 203 -2.40 -15.37 12.92
CA CYS A 203 -2.92 -14.01 12.94
C CYS A 203 -3.42 -13.63 14.36
N LEU A 204 -3.26 -12.36 14.72
CA LEU A 204 -3.79 -11.79 15.95
C LEU A 204 -4.48 -10.46 15.64
N MET A 205 -5.71 -10.32 16.11
CA MET A 205 -6.41 -9.04 16.21
C MET A 205 -6.30 -8.54 17.65
N ALA A 206 -5.73 -7.36 17.84
CA ALA A 206 -5.59 -6.75 19.15
C ALA A 206 -6.28 -5.37 19.19
N GLN A 207 -7.38 -5.29 19.93
CA GLN A 207 -7.90 -4.00 20.35
C GLN A 207 -7.09 -3.51 21.55
N ALA A 208 -6.45 -2.37 21.39
CA ALA A 208 -5.62 -1.76 22.41
C ALA A 208 -5.80 -0.24 22.39
N PRO A 209 -6.15 0.40 23.51
CA PRO A 209 -6.36 1.84 23.56
C PRO A 209 -5.04 2.62 23.43
N THR A 210 -5.15 3.92 23.13
CA THR A 210 -3.98 4.82 23.19
C THR A 210 -3.42 4.88 24.61
N GLY A 211 -2.14 5.23 24.75
CA GLY A 211 -1.49 5.38 26.06
C GLY A 211 -0.81 4.11 26.61
N ILE A 212 -1.26 2.90 26.24
CA ILE A 212 -0.63 1.65 26.76
C ILE A 212 0.75 1.33 26.18
N GLY A 213 1.23 2.14 25.22
CA GLY A 213 2.49 1.88 24.52
C GLY A 213 2.41 0.74 23.51
N LYS A 214 1.32 0.69 22.73
CA LYS A 214 1.03 -0.35 21.72
C LYS A 214 2.19 -0.61 20.77
N THR A 215 2.75 0.46 20.21
CA THR A 215 3.81 0.39 19.19
C THR A 215 5.01 -0.39 19.70
N LEU A 216 5.55 -0.03 20.86
CA LEU A 216 6.64 -0.80 21.46
C LEU A 216 6.17 -2.17 21.96
N GLY A 217 4.95 -2.24 22.50
CA GLY A 217 4.31 -3.47 22.98
C GLY A 217 4.09 -4.53 21.90
N THR A 218 4.12 -4.15 20.62
CA THR A 218 4.07 -5.06 19.47
C THR A 218 5.42 -5.24 18.78
N ILE A 219 6.24 -4.19 18.66
CA ILE A 219 7.59 -4.30 18.04
C ILE A 219 8.52 -5.17 18.90
N PHE A 220 8.62 -4.88 20.20
CA PHE A 220 9.52 -5.59 21.11
C PHE A 220 9.35 -7.13 21.08
N PRO A 221 8.13 -7.69 21.27
CA PRO A 221 7.97 -9.15 21.21
C PRO A 221 8.26 -9.75 19.85
N LEU A 222 8.03 -9.06 18.73
CA LEU A 222 8.42 -9.58 17.42
C LEU A 222 9.93 -9.60 17.24
N LEU A 223 10.64 -8.60 17.77
CA LEU A 223 12.10 -8.62 17.82
C LEU A 223 12.61 -9.77 18.72
N LYS A 224 11.96 -10.06 19.85
CA LYS A 224 12.28 -11.27 20.63
C LYS A 224 12.03 -12.55 19.82
N ALA A 225 10.99 -12.60 18.99
CA ALA A 225 10.73 -13.73 18.11
C ALA A 225 11.78 -13.85 16.98
N CYS A 226 12.35 -12.75 16.49
CA CYS A 226 13.55 -12.79 15.63
C CYS A 226 14.74 -13.39 16.39
N GLY A 227 14.97 -12.98 17.65
CA GLY A 227 16.03 -13.54 18.50
C GLY A 227 15.90 -15.05 18.72
N ALA A 228 14.67 -15.53 18.93
CA ALA A 228 14.33 -16.94 19.06
C ALA A 228 14.27 -17.69 17.71
N ASP A 229 14.70 -17.07 16.61
CA ASP A 229 14.70 -17.63 15.26
C ASP A 229 13.33 -18.14 14.78
N HIS A 230 12.25 -17.47 15.19
CA HIS A 230 10.91 -17.70 14.64
C HIS A 230 10.61 -16.80 13.44
N LEU A 231 11.31 -15.66 13.34
CA LEU A 231 11.14 -14.64 12.33
C LEU A 231 12.47 -14.21 11.74
N ASP A 232 12.44 -13.88 10.46
CA ASP A 232 13.57 -13.29 9.75
C ASP A 232 13.51 -11.77 9.80
N ARG A 233 12.30 -11.19 9.70
CA ARG A 233 12.05 -9.75 9.53
C ARG A 233 10.70 -9.32 10.08
N VAL A 234 10.57 -8.02 10.37
CA VAL A 234 9.33 -7.37 10.81
C VAL A 234 8.97 -6.22 9.87
N PHE A 235 7.72 -6.20 9.40
CA PHE A 235 7.18 -5.09 8.61
C PHE A 235 6.15 -4.33 9.44
N PHE A 236 6.45 -3.08 9.79
CA PHE A 236 5.53 -2.19 10.50
C PHE A 236 4.83 -1.28 9.50
N LEU A 237 3.53 -1.50 9.31
CA LEU A 237 2.73 -0.83 8.30
C LEU A 237 1.64 0.00 8.97
N THR A 238 1.50 1.25 8.52
CA THR A 238 0.51 2.18 9.04
C THR A 238 -0.03 3.08 7.93
N ALA A 239 -1.27 3.53 8.04
CA ALA A 239 -1.90 4.38 7.03
C ALA A 239 -1.37 5.82 7.00
N LYS A 240 -0.67 6.29 8.05
CA LYS A 240 -0.40 7.71 8.26
C LYS A 240 1.03 7.98 8.73
N THR A 241 1.53 9.17 8.39
CA THR A 241 2.87 9.65 8.80
C THR A 241 3.13 9.62 10.30
N PRO A 242 2.21 10.05 11.19
CA PRO A 242 2.46 10.01 12.63
C PRO A 242 2.73 8.60 13.18
N GLY A 243 2.04 7.57 12.65
CA GLY A 243 2.29 6.18 13.06
C GLY A 243 3.71 5.71 12.71
N ARG A 244 4.28 6.19 11.60
CA ARG A 244 5.66 5.88 11.20
C ARG A 244 6.67 6.49 12.17
N ALA A 245 6.45 7.75 12.57
CA ALA A 245 7.28 8.41 13.58
C ALA A 245 7.27 7.66 14.91
N LEU A 246 6.09 7.25 15.40
CA LEU A 246 5.96 6.47 16.64
C LEU A 246 6.73 5.13 16.58
N ALA A 247 6.75 4.46 15.42
CA ALA A 247 7.50 3.22 15.23
C ALA A 247 9.01 3.46 15.23
N LEU A 248 9.48 4.53 14.55
CA LEU A 248 10.88 4.94 14.55
C LEU A 248 11.34 5.31 15.98
N ASP A 249 10.54 6.08 16.72
CA ASP A 249 10.83 6.46 18.10
C ASP A 249 10.89 5.25 19.04
N ALA A 250 10.00 4.27 18.83
CA ALA A 250 10.02 3.01 19.58
C ALA A 250 11.31 2.23 19.33
N ILE A 251 11.78 2.14 18.08
CA ILE A 251 13.05 1.50 17.74
C ILE A 251 14.24 2.27 18.31
N GLU A 252 14.22 3.59 18.21
CA GLU A 252 15.27 4.44 18.78
C GLU A 252 15.37 4.27 20.31
N SER A 253 14.23 4.08 20.99
CA SER A 253 14.24 3.76 22.42
C SER A 253 14.97 2.45 22.74
N LEU A 254 14.92 1.46 21.85
CA LEU A 254 15.67 0.22 21.98
C LEU A 254 17.17 0.44 21.76
N HIS A 255 17.55 1.22 20.75
CA HIS A 255 18.95 1.60 20.53
C HIS A 255 19.55 2.40 21.69
N ARG A 256 18.78 3.31 22.31
CA ARG A 256 19.22 4.02 23.52
C ARG A 256 19.42 3.07 24.70
N SER A 257 18.57 2.04 24.84
CA SER A 257 18.70 1.06 25.92
C SER A 257 19.86 0.09 25.72
N GLU A 258 20.21 -0.20 24.46
CA GLU A 258 21.26 -1.14 24.08
C GLU A 258 22.05 -0.58 22.89
N ALA A 259 23.05 0.26 23.18
CA ALA A 259 23.82 0.98 22.16
C ALA A 259 24.59 0.05 21.21
N ALA A 260 24.82 -1.21 21.56
CA ALA A 260 25.46 -2.21 20.71
C ALA A 260 24.48 -3.00 19.83
N LEU A 261 23.17 -2.79 19.96
CA LEU A 261 22.13 -3.55 19.23
C LEU A 261 22.33 -3.44 17.71
N PRO A 262 22.71 -4.51 17.00
CA PRO A 262 22.92 -4.49 15.56
C PRO A 262 21.58 -4.73 14.85
N LEU A 263 20.63 -3.82 15.05
CA LEU A 263 19.32 -3.84 14.41
C LEU A 263 19.32 -2.85 13.25
N ARG A 264 19.03 -3.33 12.02
CA ARG A 264 18.91 -2.48 10.83
C ARG A 264 17.44 -2.15 10.59
N THR A 265 17.12 -0.87 10.59
CA THR A 265 15.75 -0.35 10.43
C THR A 265 15.66 0.53 9.21
N LEU A 266 14.67 0.33 8.35
CA LEU A 266 14.43 1.13 7.15
C LEU A 266 13.07 1.82 7.20
N GLU A 267 13.04 3.11 6.86
CA GLU A 267 11.81 3.83 6.55
C GLU A 267 11.59 3.86 5.03
N LEU A 268 10.45 3.31 4.57
CA LEU A 268 10.00 3.48 3.21
C LEU A 268 9.13 4.73 3.09
N VAL A 269 9.50 5.59 2.14
CA VAL A 269 8.82 6.84 1.83
C VAL A 269 8.34 6.86 0.38
N ALA A 270 7.25 7.56 0.13
CA ALA A 270 6.67 7.69 -1.20
C ALA A 270 7.62 8.45 -2.15
N ARG A 271 7.52 8.14 -3.45
CA ARG A 271 8.42 8.67 -4.50
C ARG A 271 8.39 10.19 -4.56
N ASP A 272 7.22 10.80 -4.48
CA ASP A 272 7.02 12.26 -4.45
C ASP A 272 7.79 12.95 -3.32
N LYS A 273 8.08 12.23 -2.22
CA LYS A 273 8.85 12.74 -1.08
C LYS A 273 10.33 12.38 -1.13
N ALA A 274 10.74 11.36 -1.87
CA ALA A 274 12.15 10.94 -1.95
C ALA A 274 12.85 11.27 -3.27
N CYS A 275 12.10 11.63 -4.30
CA CYS A 275 12.67 11.93 -5.61
C CYS A 275 13.33 13.32 -5.60
N GLU A 276 14.59 13.38 -6.02
CA GLU A 276 15.32 14.64 -6.22
C GLU A 276 15.00 15.30 -7.58
N HIS A 277 14.34 14.56 -8.48
CA HIS A 277 13.98 15.00 -9.84
C HIS A 277 12.54 14.57 -10.20
N PRO A 278 11.51 15.13 -9.55
CA PRO A 278 10.11 14.72 -9.76
C PRO A 278 9.58 15.02 -11.17
N ASP A 279 10.20 15.97 -11.85
CA ASP A 279 9.93 16.39 -13.24
C ASP A 279 10.49 15.44 -14.30
N LYS A 280 11.32 14.47 -13.90
CA LYS A 280 12.04 13.58 -14.82
C LYS A 280 11.53 12.15 -14.79
N THR A 281 11.65 11.47 -15.92
CA THR A 281 11.41 10.03 -16.05
C THR A 281 12.54 9.23 -15.38
N CYS A 282 12.21 8.08 -14.79
CA CYS A 282 13.17 7.24 -14.07
C CYS A 282 13.96 6.34 -15.02
N ASP A 283 14.81 6.94 -15.85
CA ASP A 283 15.71 6.27 -16.79
C ASP A 283 17.04 7.03 -16.90
N GLY A 284 18.10 6.38 -17.38
CA GLY A 284 19.45 6.96 -17.45
C GLY A 284 19.64 8.05 -18.52
N ASP A 285 18.72 8.16 -19.48
CA ASP A 285 18.71 9.22 -20.49
C ASP A 285 18.19 10.53 -19.88
N SER A 286 17.16 10.44 -19.04
CA SER A 286 16.45 11.57 -18.44
C SER A 286 16.99 11.96 -17.05
N CYS A 287 17.16 10.99 -16.17
CA CYS A 287 17.52 11.21 -14.77
C CYS A 287 19.01 10.90 -14.49
N PRO A 288 19.80 11.89 -14.02
CA PRO A 288 21.22 11.66 -13.74
C PRO A 288 21.47 10.63 -12.62
N LEU A 289 20.52 10.50 -11.68
CA LEU A 289 20.59 9.53 -10.59
C LEU A 289 20.19 8.10 -11.00
N ALA A 290 19.64 7.92 -12.20
CA ALA A 290 19.29 6.62 -12.76
C ALA A 290 20.41 6.07 -13.65
N ARG A 291 21.21 6.93 -14.28
CA ARG A 291 22.38 6.52 -15.07
C ARG A 291 23.38 5.75 -14.22
N GLY A 292 23.93 4.63 -14.68
CA GLY A 292 24.89 3.80 -13.95
C GLY A 292 24.44 3.41 -12.54
N PHE A 293 23.12 3.34 -12.29
CA PHE A 293 22.57 3.08 -10.96
C PHE A 293 23.10 1.76 -10.38
N TYR A 294 23.02 0.68 -11.16
CA TYR A 294 23.41 -0.65 -10.70
C TYR A 294 24.93 -0.81 -10.54
N ASP A 295 25.72 -0.02 -11.26
CA ASP A 295 27.18 -0.03 -11.13
C ASP A 295 27.62 0.60 -9.80
N ARG A 296 26.89 1.62 -9.33
CA ARG A 296 27.18 2.37 -8.09
C ARG A 296 26.41 1.84 -6.88
N LEU A 297 25.36 1.05 -7.09
CA LEU A 297 24.50 0.47 -6.05
C LEU A 297 25.28 -0.30 -4.96
N PRO A 298 26.28 -1.16 -5.27
CA PRO A 298 27.00 -1.89 -4.23
C PRO A 298 27.68 -0.98 -3.21
N ALA A 299 28.37 0.06 -3.69
CA ALA A 299 29.08 1.02 -2.84
C ALA A 299 28.10 1.89 -2.03
N ALA A 300 27.02 2.37 -2.67
CA ALA A 300 25.98 3.12 -1.99
C ALA A 300 25.29 2.32 -0.88
N ARG A 301 25.04 1.03 -1.14
CA ARG A 301 24.50 0.11 -0.14
C ARG A 301 25.48 -0.08 1.02
N ASP A 302 26.76 -0.32 0.74
CA ASP A 302 27.76 -0.50 1.80
C ASP A 302 27.89 0.77 2.67
N THR A 303 27.83 1.97 2.07
CA THR A 303 27.75 3.24 2.82
C THR A 303 26.48 3.36 3.65
N ALA A 304 25.31 3.04 3.09
CA ALA A 304 24.05 3.10 3.83
C ALA A 304 24.08 2.17 5.06
N LEU A 305 24.56 0.93 4.88
CA LEU A 305 24.60 -0.08 5.95
C LEU A 305 25.58 0.23 7.09
N GLN A 306 26.36 1.32 7.02
CA GLN A 306 27.10 1.85 8.16
C GLN A 306 26.17 2.48 9.21
N ALA A 307 25.00 2.97 8.78
CA ALA A 307 23.95 3.43 9.67
C ALA A 307 23.03 2.28 10.09
N ARG A 308 22.52 2.35 11.33
CA ARG A 308 21.54 1.38 11.85
C ARG A 308 20.10 1.77 11.52
N THR A 309 19.83 3.07 11.58
CA THR A 309 18.51 3.65 11.26
C THR A 309 18.59 4.35 9.90
N LEU A 310 18.01 3.70 8.91
CA LEU A 310 17.92 4.15 7.52
C LEU A 310 16.59 4.91 7.31
N GLY A 311 16.50 6.07 7.96
CA GLY A 311 15.41 7.03 7.71
C GLY A 311 15.59 7.77 6.39
N ARG A 312 14.60 8.60 6.02
CA ARG A 312 14.65 9.41 4.79
C ARG A 312 15.97 10.18 4.58
N SER A 313 16.48 10.84 5.62
CA SER A 313 17.71 11.63 5.55
C SER A 313 18.95 10.76 5.34
N ALA A 314 19.11 9.71 6.14
CA ALA A 314 20.26 8.81 6.08
C ALA A 314 20.36 8.09 4.72
N VAL A 315 19.22 7.63 4.18
CA VAL A 315 19.20 6.99 2.85
C VAL A 315 19.53 8.00 1.75
N ARG A 316 19.00 9.24 1.86
CA ARG A 316 19.31 10.31 0.91
C ARG A 316 20.80 10.65 0.90
N GLU A 317 21.41 10.83 2.07
CA GLU A 317 22.84 11.13 2.20
C GLU A 317 23.70 10.01 1.60
N ALA A 318 23.42 8.75 1.93
CA ALA A 318 24.14 7.61 1.37
C ALA A 318 23.96 7.49 -0.15
N ALA A 319 22.76 7.71 -0.67
CA ALA A 319 22.48 7.65 -2.10
C ALA A 319 23.23 8.75 -2.87
N LEU A 320 23.17 9.99 -2.38
CA LEU A 320 23.78 11.14 -3.05
C LEU A 320 25.31 11.13 -2.97
N ALA A 321 25.90 10.54 -1.92
CA ALA A 321 27.34 10.31 -1.85
C ALA A 321 27.88 9.45 -3.00
N HIS A 322 27.01 8.64 -3.62
CA HIS A 322 27.32 7.79 -4.77
C HIS A 322 26.51 8.16 -6.01
N GLU A 323 25.87 9.33 -6.01
CA GLU A 323 25.10 9.88 -7.13
C GLU A 323 24.01 8.94 -7.69
N ILE A 324 23.34 8.17 -6.82
CA ILE A 324 22.21 7.31 -7.20
C ILE A 324 20.88 7.78 -6.58
N CYS A 325 19.76 7.22 -7.07
CA CYS A 325 18.43 7.63 -6.61
C CYS A 325 18.11 7.14 -5.18
N PRO A 326 17.79 8.05 -4.23
CA PRO A 326 17.42 7.66 -2.85
C PRO A 326 16.20 6.74 -2.77
N TYR A 327 15.17 7.00 -3.60
CA TYR A 327 13.94 6.20 -3.60
C TYR A 327 14.18 4.74 -3.97
N TYR A 328 14.97 4.48 -5.02
CA TYR A 328 15.28 3.11 -5.43
C TYR A 328 16.35 2.46 -4.56
N LEU A 329 17.29 3.23 -4.00
CA LEU A 329 18.20 2.71 -2.99
C LEU A 329 17.41 2.19 -1.77
N ALA A 330 16.40 2.92 -1.29
CA ALA A 330 15.55 2.47 -0.18
C ALA A 330 14.87 1.12 -0.49
N GLN A 331 14.32 0.95 -1.70
CA GLN A 331 13.71 -0.31 -2.12
C GLN A 331 14.70 -1.47 -2.13
N GLU A 332 15.92 -1.22 -2.60
CA GLU A 332 16.98 -2.21 -2.54
C GLU A 332 17.33 -2.55 -1.09
N LEU A 333 17.57 -1.55 -0.24
CA LEU A 333 17.90 -1.69 1.18
C LEU A 333 16.90 -2.52 1.99
N ALA A 334 15.64 -2.65 1.55
CA ALA A 334 14.65 -3.50 2.19
C ALA A 334 15.11 -4.96 2.34
N ARG A 335 15.95 -5.47 1.42
CA ARG A 335 16.54 -6.82 1.50
C ARG A 335 17.60 -6.97 2.59
N TRP A 336 18.15 -5.87 3.09
CA TRP A 336 19.23 -5.85 4.10
C TRP A 336 18.76 -5.45 5.50
N CYS A 337 17.49 -5.06 5.65
CA CYS A 337 16.95 -4.54 6.90
C CYS A 337 16.10 -5.56 7.66
N ASP A 338 16.19 -5.49 8.99
CA ASP A 338 15.49 -6.38 9.92
C ASP A 338 14.06 -5.89 10.18
N VAL A 339 13.91 -4.57 10.24
CA VAL A 339 12.61 -3.89 10.41
C VAL A 339 12.40 -2.92 9.26
N VAL A 340 11.24 -2.99 8.61
CA VAL A 340 10.84 -2.04 7.57
C VAL A 340 9.56 -1.34 8.01
N ILE A 341 9.59 -0.02 8.08
CA ILE A 341 8.46 0.83 8.44
C ILE A 341 7.93 1.50 7.17
N GLY A 342 6.62 1.38 6.89
CA GLY A 342 6.03 1.93 5.67
C GLY A 342 4.52 2.03 5.70
N ASP A 343 3.94 2.32 4.54
CA ASP A 343 2.49 2.30 4.31
C ASP A 343 1.98 0.88 4.02
N TYR A 344 0.70 0.62 4.30
CA TYR A 344 0.03 -0.65 3.97
C TYR A 344 0.25 -1.12 2.53
N ASN A 345 0.32 -0.20 1.57
CA ASN A 345 0.46 -0.52 0.15
C ASN A 345 1.70 -1.38 -0.14
N TYR A 346 2.77 -1.27 0.66
CA TYR A 346 4.00 -2.05 0.43
C TYR A 346 3.82 -3.55 0.65
N TYR A 347 2.78 -4.01 1.34
CA TYR A 347 2.50 -5.43 1.57
C TYR A 347 1.10 -5.87 1.11
N PHE A 348 0.10 -4.98 1.17
CA PHE A 348 -1.29 -5.32 0.89
C PHE A 348 -1.78 -4.96 -0.51
N ASP A 349 -1.06 -4.14 -1.27
CA ASP A 349 -1.42 -3.80 -2.66
C ASP A 349 -1.16 -4.96 -3.64
N SER A 350 -1.81 -4.95 -4.81
CA SER A 350 -1.51 -5.86 -5.93
C SER A 350 -0.03 -5.89 -6.32
N SER A 351 0.63 -4.73 -6.32
CA SER A 351 2.02 -4.49 -6.70
C SER A 351 2.98 -4.38 -5.51
N ALA A 352 2.56 -4.87 -4.34
CA ALA A 352 3.26 -4.76 -3.07
C ALA A 352 4.68 -5.37 -3.08
N MET A 353 5.69 -4.51 -3.07
CA MET A 353 7.10 -4.91 -3.10
C MET A 353 7.51 -5.81 -1.93
N LEU A 354 7.10 -5.52 -0.69
CA LEU A 354 7.49 -6.32 0.47
C LEU A 354 6.84 -7.70 0.45
N TYR A 355 5.61 -7.81 -0.07
CA TYR A 355 4.98 -9.11 -0.30
C TYR A 355 5.75 -9.90 -1.36
N ALA A 356 6.10 -9.28 -2.49
CA ALA A 356 6.87 -9.93 -3.54
C ALA A 356 8.23 -10.41 -3.01
N LEU A 357 8.95 -9.59 -2.24
CA LEU A 357 10.21 -9.97 -1.61
C LEU A 357 10.06 -11.11 -0.61
N THR A 358 8.95 -11.15 0.15
CA THR A 358 8.65 -12.23 1.10
C THR A 358 8.55 -13.57 0.38
N GLN A 359 7.80 -13.61 -0.72
CA GLN A 359 7.61 -14.83 -1.53
C GLN A 359 8.91 -15.23 -2.24
N LEU A 360 9.56 -14.29 -2.92
CA LEU A 360 10.77 -14.53 -3.70
C LEU A 360 11.93 -15.09 -2.86
N ASN A 361 12.05 -14.64 -1.61
CA ASN A 361 13.14 -15.05 -0.73
C ASN A 361 12.72 -16.08 0.33
N GLY A 362 11.45 -16.53 0.33
CA GLY A 362 10.94 -17.48 1.31
C GLY A 362 11.07 -17.03 2.77
N TRP A 363 10.93 -15.72 3.03
CA TRP A 363 11.14 -15.16 4.38
C TRP A 363 10.00 -15.49 5.34
N ARG A 364 10.35 -15.79 6.59
CA ARG A 364 9.42 -15.83 7.72
C ARG A 364 9.22 -14.43 8.26
N VAL A 365 8.26 -13.69 7.72
CA VAL A 365 8.02 -12.30 8.11
C VAL A 365 6.87 -12.18 9.11
N ALA A 366 6.96 -11.20 10.00
CA ALA A 366 5.80 -10.73 10.76
C ALA A 366 5.33 -9.38 10.22
N VAL A 367 4.02 -9.25 9.97
CA VAL A 367 3.40 -8.02 9.48
C VAL A 367 2.61 -7.38 10.62
N LEU A 368 2.98 -6.17 10.99
CA LEU A 368 2.26 -5.31 11.92
C LEU A 368 1.41 -4.32 11.13
N ALA A 369 0.09 -4.38 11.27
CA ALA A 369 -0.83 -3.37 10.75
C ALA A 369 -1.34 -2.51 11.91
N ASP A 370 -0.71 -1.35 12.10
CA ASP A 370 -1.08 -0.35 13.10
C ASP A 370 -2.24 0.51 12.61
N GLU A 371 -3.12 0.93 13.52
CA GLU A 371 -4.38 1.63 13.23
C GLU A 371 -5.21 0.94 12.13
N ALA A 372 -5.26 -0.39 12.24
CA ALA A 372 -5.89 -1.29 11.28
C ALA A 372 -7.38 -1.05 11.04
N HIS A 373 -8.04 -0.22 11.84
CA HIS A 373 -9.40 0.24 11.53
C HIS A 373 -9.49 0.95 10.17
N ASN A 374 -8.37 1.48 9.66
CA ASN A 374 -8.27 2.08 8.33
C ASN A 374 -8.10 1.06 7.21
N LEU A 375 -7.65 -0.16 7.52
CA LEU A 375 -7.26 -1.14 6.52
C LEU A 375 -8.40 -1.59 5.60
N PRO A 376 -9.67 -1.79 6.07
CA PRO A 376 -10.77 -2.12 5.16
C PRO A 376 -10.97 -1.08 4.06
N ASP A 377 -11.04 0.21 4.42
CA ASP A 377 -11.23 1.30 3.46
C ASP A 377 -10.01 1.46 2.54
N ARG A 378 -8.79 1.28 3.07
CA ARG A 378 -7.56 1.33 2.27
C ARG A 378 -7.48 0.17 1.29
N ALA A 379 -7.80 -1.04 1.70
CA ALA A 379 -7.79 -2.22 0.85
C ALA A 379 -8.85 -2.14 -0.24
N ARG A 380 -10.08 -1.68 0.06
CA ARG A 380 -11.10 -1.43 -0.99
C ARG A 380 -10.59 -0.48 -2.07
N ARG A 381 -9.80 0.55 -1.71
CA ARG A 381 -9.19 1.47 -2.68
C ARG A 381 -8.06 0.81 -3.49
N MET A 382 -7.20 -0.01 -2.86
CA MET A 382 -6.14 -0.76 -3.57
C MET A 382 -6.72 -1.73 -4.61
N TYR A 383 -7.93 -2.23 -4.36
CA TYR A 383 -8.61 -3.22 -5.21
C TYR A 383 -9.84 -2.65 -5.93
N SER A 384 -9.90 -1.33 -6.15
CA SER A 384 -10.91 -0.70 -7.01
C SER A 384 -10.25 0.08 -8.13
N ALA A 385 -10.81 0.00 -9.34
CA ALA A 385 -10.35 0.75 -10.49
C ALA A 385 -11.51 1.47 -11.17
N THR A 386 -11.28 2.71 -11.59
CA THR A 386 -12.27 3.53 -12.30
C THR A 386 -11.68 4.00 -13.62
N LEU A 387 -12.41 3.74 -14.70
CA LEU A 387 -12.15 4.36 -15.99
C LEU A 387 -13.07 5.55 -16.16
N ASP A 388 -12.49 6.73 -16.32
CA ASP A 388 -13.21 7.98 -16.49
C ASP A 388 -13.24 8.42 -17.97
N GLN A 389 -14.44 8.69 -18.49
CA GLN A 389 -14.59 9.04 -19.90
C GLN A 389 -14.01 10.43 -20.23
N HIS A 390 -13.88 11.34 -19.26
CA HIS A 390 -13.21 12.61 -19.48
C HIS A 390 -11.69 12.42 -19.63
N ALA A 391 -11.06 11.66 -18.73
CA ALA A 391 -9.65 11.26 -18.87
C ALA A 391 -9.39 10.52 -20.19
N PHE A 392 -10.27 9.59 -20.55
CA PHE A 392 -10.23 8.88 -21.83
C PHE A 392 -10.30 9.82 -23.05
N ARG A 393 -11.14 10.87 -23.01
CA ARG A 393 -11.24 11.85 -24.11
C ARG A 393 -9.94 12.63 -24.28
N GLY A 394 -9.28 13.01 -23.18
CA GLY A 394 -7.95 13.62 -23.18
C GLY A 394 -6.91 12.70 -23.83
N ALA A 395 -6.79 11.47 -23.31
CA ALA A 395 -5.91 10.44 -23.87
C ALA A 395 -6.16 10.19 -25.37
N ARG A 396 -7.41 10.08 -25.80
CA ARG A 396 -7.79 9.90 -27.21
C ARG A 396 -7.39 11.09 -28.08
N HIS A 397 -7.47 12.31 -27.56
CA HIS A 397 -7.07 13.51 -28.30
C HIS A 397 -5.55 13.51 -28.55
N ALA A 398 -4.77 13.28 -27.49
CA ALA A 398 -3.31 13.19 -27.54
C ALA A 398 -2.77 11.94 -28.24
N ALA A 399 -3.62 10.91 -28.45
CA ALA A 399 -3.19 9.64 -29.03
C ALA A 399 -2.52 9.79 -30.42
N PRO A 400 -1.36 9.14 -30.66
CA PRO A 400 -0.74 9.00 -31.98
C PRO A 400 -1.68 8.41 -33.04
N ALA A 401 -1.35 8.63 -34.31
CA ALA A 401 -2.12 8.15 -35.46
C ALA A 401 -2.36 6.62 -35.41
N ALA A 402 -1.35 5.84 -35.01
CA ALA A 402 -1.43 4.39 -34.85
C ALA A 402 -2.51 3.95 -33.85
N LEU A 403 -2.75 4.75 -32.80
CA LEU A 403 -3.69 4.43 -31.73
C LEU A 403 -5.11 4.97 -31.97
N LYS A 404 -5.33 5.83 -32.98
CA LYS A 404 -6.66 6.43 -33.24
C LYS A 404 -7.76 5.39 -33.43
N LYS A 405 -7.51 4.33 -34.21
CA LYS A 405 -8.52 3.27 -34.47
C LYS A 405 -8.91 2.51 -33.18
N PRO A 406 -7.97 2.00 -32.36
CA PRO A 406 -8.29 1.41 -31.06
C PRO A 406 -9.06 2.36 -30.13
N PHE A 407 -8.63 3.62 -30.01
CA PHE A 407 -9.35 4.62 -29.21
C PHE A 407 -10.76 4.87 -29.73
N ASP A 408 -10.96 4.99 -31.04
CA ASP A 408 -12.29 5.19 -31.65
C ASP A 408 -13.23 4.01 -31.41
N ARG A 409 -12.69 2.78 -31.46
CA ARG A 409 -13.44 1.57 -31.12
C ARG A 409 -13.91 1.62 -29.67
N LEU A 410 -13.01 1.87 -28.71
CA LEU A 410 -13.39 1.98 -27.30
C LEU A 410 -14.41 3.11 -27.07
N ASN A 411 -14.22 4.26 -27.71
CA ASN A 411 -15.17 5.37 -27.65
C ASN A 411 -16.56 4.98 -28.15
N ARG A 412 -16.65 4.22 -29.25
CA ARG A 412 -17.94 3.75 -29.79
C ARG A 412 -18.64 2.81 -28.82
N GLU A 413 -17.95 1.82 -28.27
CA GLU A 413 -18.53 0.87 -27.33
C GLU A 413 -18.92 1.54 -26.00
N TRP A 414 -18.11 2.48 -25.50
CA TRP A 414 -18.44 3.27 -24.30
C TRP A 414 -19.66 4.17 -24.54
N ASN A 415 -19.79 4.79 -25.72
CA ASN A 415 -20.98 5.56 -26.07
C ASN A 415 -22.22 4.67 -26.34
N ALA A 416 -22.04 3.41 -26.74
CA ALA A 416 -23.13 2.45 -26.79
C ALA A 416 -23.64 2.11 -25.38
N LEU A 417 -22.73 1.79 -24.46
CA LEU A 417 -23.06 1.62 -23.04
C LEU A 417 -23.84 2.82 -22.51
N ASN A 418 -23.35 4.06 -22.72
CA ASN A 418 -24.05 5.26 -22.23
C ASN A 418 -25.45 5.47 -22.83
N ARG A 419 -25.74 4.94 -24.03
CA ARG A 419 -27.07 5.07 -24.67
C ARG A 419 -28.10 4.10 -24.12
N GLU A 420 -27.65 2.95 -23.62
CA GLU A 420 -28.53 1.89 -23.09
C GLU A 420 -28.97 2.17 -21.65
N ARG A 421 -28.39 3.19 -21.00
CA ARG A 421 -28.62 3.50 -19.58
C ARG A 421 -29.89 4.30 -19.34
N ASN A 422 -30.55 3.99 -18.23
CA ASN A 422 -31.81 4.60 -17.81
C ASN A 422 -31.72 5.43 -16.53
N ALA A 423 -30.55 5.47 -15.87
CA ALA A 423 -30.33 6.17 -14.61
C ALA A 423 -28.95 6.84 -14.54
N ALA A 424 -28.80 7.82 -13.66
CA ALA A 424 -27.52 8.50 -13.43
C ALA A 424 -26.45 7.58 -12.82
N TYR A 425 -26.89 6.64 -11.97
CA TYR A 425 -26.08 5.58 -11.39
C TYR A 425 -26.72 4.23 -11.70
N GLU A 426 -25.90 3.25 -12.09
CA GLU A 426 -26.37 1.90 -12.42
C GLU A 426 -25.30 0.86 -12.05
N VAL A 427 -25.72 -0.28 -11.50
CA VAL A 427 -24.86 -1.44 -11.26
C VAL A 427 -25.07 -2.44 -12.38
N LEU A 428 -23.98 -2.87 -12.99
CA LEU A 428 -23.95 -3.92 -13.99
C LEU A 428 -23.60 -5.25 -13.31
N ARG A 429 -24.10 -6.35 -13.89
CA ARG A 429 -23.72 -7.70 -13.45
C ARG A 429 -22.24 -7.98 -13.69
N GLU A 430 -21.71 -7.49 -14.79
CA GLU A 430 -20.33 -7.65 -15.24
C GLU A 430 -19.97 -6.50 -16.19
N VAL A 431 -18.68 -6.37 -16.54
CA VAL A 431 -18.27 -5.41 -17.56
C VAL A 431 -18.80 -5.88 -18.93
N PRO A 432 -19.48 -5.02 -19.72
CA PRO A 432 -20.01 -5.44 -21.01
C PRO A 432 -18.91 -6.00 -21.93
N ALA A 433 -19.11 -7.21 -22.47
CA ALA A 433 -18.10 -7.92 -23.25
C ALA A 433 -17.52 -7.12 -24.42
N LYS A 434 -18.35 -6.29 -25.09
CA LYS A 434 -17.89 -5.40 -26.17
C LYS A 434 -16.94 -4.30 -25.66
N LEU A 435 -17.25 -3.71 -24.51
CA LEU A 435 -16.40 -2.69 -23.88
C LEU A 435 -15.08 -3.32 -23.41
N GLN A 436 -15.16 -4.46 -22.74
CA GLN A 436 -13.99 -5.22 -22.28
C GLN A 436 -13.06 -5.59 -23.45
N SER A 437 -13.62 -6.15 -24.52
CA SER A 437 -12.83 -6.49 -25.72
C SER A 437 -12.22 -5.26 -26.37
N ALA A 438 -12.95 -4.14 -26.46
CA ALA A 438 -12.40 -2.89 -27.01
C ALA A 438 -11.26 -2.33 -26.13
N LEU A 439 -11.39 -2.44 -24.81
CA LEU A 439 -10.36 -2.03 -23.85
C LEU A 439 -9.11 -2.91 -23.93
N GLN A 440 -9.27 -4.23 -23.98
CA GLN A 440 -8.17 -5.19 -24.19
C GLN A 440 -7.41 -4.90 -25.49
N ASN A 441 -8.14 -4.64 -26.59
CA ASN A 441 -7.52 -4.26 -27.86
C ASN A 441 -6.73 -2.95 -27.76
N LEU A 442 -7.26 -1.95 -27.05
CA LEU A 442 -6.54 -0.69 -26.82
C LEU A 442 -5.27 -0.93 -25.99
N ILE A 443 -5.36 -1.69 -24.91
CA ILE A 443 -4.20 -2.04 -24.06
C ILE A 443 -3.12 -2.75 -24.90
N ALA A 444 -3.50 -3.72 -25.72
CA ALA A 444 -2.55 -4.41 -26.60
C ALA A 444 -1.87 -3.44 -27.57
N SER A 445 -2.64 -2.61 -28.30
CA SER A 445 -2.09 -1.62 -29.23
C SER A 445 -1.23 -0.55 -28.56
N MET A 446 -1.58 -0.11 -27.35
CA MET A 446 -0.76 0.83 -26.58
C MET A 446 0.53 0.19 -26.11
N GLY A 447 0.47 -1.09 -25.70
CA GLY A 447 1.66 -1.90 -25.48
C GLY A 447 2.56 -1.89 -26.71
N ASP A 448 2.06 -2.33 -27.86
CA ASP A 448 2.85 -2.38 -29.10
C ASP A 448 3.46 -1.01 -29.46
N GLN A 449 2.69 0.08 -29.34
CA GLN A 449 3.18 1.44 -29.56
C GLN A 449 4.29 1.86 -28.57
N LEU A 450 4.20 1.48 -27.30
CA LEU A 450 5.22 1.78 -26.29
C LEU A 450 6.50 0.97 -26.53
N ALA A 451 6.40 -0.27 -27.04
CA ALA A 451 7.58 -1.02 -27.48
C ALA A 451 8.23 -0.38 -28.73
N GLU A 452 7.42 0.05 -29.70
CA GLU A 452 7.90 0.64 -30.95
C GLU A 452 8.31 2.11 -30.84
N ALA A 453 7.84 2.86 -29.84
CA ALA A 453 8.24 4.24 -29.62
C ALA A 453 7.90 4.65 -28.17
N PRO A 454 8.79 4.38 -27.19
CA PRO A 454 8.52 4.60 -25.76
C PRO A 454 8.12 6.03 -25.38
N HIS A 455 8.56 7.02 -26.17
CA HIS A 455 8.27 8.44 -25.96
C HIS A 455 7.16 8.99 -26.87
N SER A 456 6.46 8.12 -27.62
CA SER A 456 5.39 8.55 -28.53
C SER A 456 4.03 8.74 -27.87
N VAL A 457 3.87 8.23 -26.64
CA VAL A 457 2.62 8.31 -25.89
C VAL A 457 2.77 9.39 -24.82
N ASP A 458 1.86 10.35 -24.84
CA ASP A 458 1.77 11.42 -23.86
C ASP A 458 1.40 10.92 -22.45
N GLU A 459 1.68 11.72 -21.42
CA GLU A 459 1.41 11.38 -20.01
C GLU A 459 -0.06 11.05 -19.74
N ASP A 460 -1.02 11.76 -20.35
CA ASP A 460 -2.46 11.49 -20.15
C ASP A 460 -2.85 10.11 -20.71
N ALA A 461 -2.31 9.75 -21.87
CA ALA A 461 -2.55 8.46 -22.49
C ALA A 461 -1.88 7.34 -21.71
N LEU A 462 -0.64 7.56 -21.24
CA LEU A 462 0.07 6.60 -20.40
C LEU A 462 -0.64 6.39 -19.05
N ARG A 463 -1.17 7.45 -18.45
CA ARG A 463 -1.98 7.36 -17.23
C ARG A 463 -3.24 6.52 -17.46
N PHE A 464 -3.98 6.81 -18.53
CA PHE A 464 -5.17 6.03 -18.89
C PHE A 464 -4.82 4.55 -19.17
N TYR A 465 -3.66 4.28 -19.78
CA TYR A 465 -3.17 2.92 -20.00
C TYR A 465 -2.95 2.14 -18.70
N PHE A 466 -2.31 2.74 -17.70
CA PHE A 466 -2.14 2.10 -16.40
C PHE A 466 -3.46 1.91 -15.65
N ASP A 467 -4.35 2.89 -15.70
CA ASP A 467 -5.69 2.77 -15.12
C ASP A 467 -6.48 1.64 -15.81
N ALA A 468 -6.33 1.47 -17.14
CA ALA A 468 -6.91 0.40 -17.93
C ALA A 468 -6.33 -0.99 -17.61
N LEU A 469 -5.02 -1.11 -17.43
CA LEU A 469 -4.36 -2.35 -16.99
C LEU A 469 -4.86 -2.79 -15.62
N HIS A 470 -4.89 -1.86 -14.66
CA HIS A 470 -5.38 -2.15 -13.31
C HIS A 470 -6.87 -2.54 -13.34
N PHE A 471 -7.69 -1.82 -14.11
CA PHE A 471 -9.10 -2.15 -14.31
C PHE A 471 -9.27 -3.57 -14.87
N MET A 472 -8.54 -3.93 -15.92
CA MET A 472 -8.64 -5.27 -16.53
C MET A 472 -8.20 -6.37 -15.57
N SER A 473 -7.15 -6.16 -14.78
CA SER A 473 -6.74 -7.12 -13.75
C SER A 473 -7.84 -7.37 -12.71
N LEU A 474 -8.60 -6.35 -12.32
CA LEU A 474 -9.73 -6.51 -11.40
C LEU A 474 -10.97 -7.12 -12.07
N VAL A 475 -11.16 -6.93 -13.38
CA VAL A 475 -12.19 -7.65 -14.15
C VAL A 475 -11.91 -9.15 -14.16
N GLU A 476 -10.65 -9.56 -14.32
CA GLU A 476 -10.24 -10.97 -14.28
C GLU A 476 -10.44 -11.61 -12.89
N ALA A 477 -10.23 -10.83 -11.83
CA ALA A 477 -10.45 -11.26 -10.44
C ALA A 477 -11.87 -11.01 -9.93
N PHE A 478 -12.82 -10.62 -10.80
CA PHE A 478 -14.16 -10.21 -10.39
C PHE A 478 -14.95 -11.36 -9.74
N GLY A 479 -15.75 -11.02 -8.72
CA GLY A 479 -16.59 -11.97 -8.00
C GLY A 479 -17.61 -11.25 -7.11
N ASP A 480 -18.28 -12.02 -6.25
CA ASP A 480 -19.31 -11.55 -5.30
C ASP A 480 -18.85 -10.46 -4.32
N HIS A 481 -17.53 -10.31 -4.15
CA HIS A 481 -16.85 -9.33 -3.32
C HIS A 481 -16.68 -7.94 -3.97
N SER A 482 -17.09 -7.80 -5.23
CA SER A 482 -16.97 -6.57 -6.01
C SER A 482 -18.25 -6.29 -6.79
N ILE A 483 -18.45 -5.03 -7.20
CA ILE A 483 -19.54 -4.63 -8.10
C ILE A 483 -18.97 -3.86 -9.29
N VAL A 484 -19.65 -3.93 -10.43
CA VAL A 484 -19.39 -3.05 -11.57
C VAL A 484 -20.43 -1.95 -11.55
N ASP A 485 -20.02 -0.69 -11.41
CA ASP A 485 -20.95 0.44 -11.47
C ASP A 485 -20.58 1.46 -12.54
N VAL A 486 -21.61 2.16 -13.04
CA VAL A 486 -21.46 3.24 -14.01
C VAL A 486 -22.13 4.48 -13.45
N THR A 487 -21.39 5.59 -13.41
CA THR A 487 -21.90 6.89 -12.94
C THR A 487 -21.83 7.93 -14.05
N LEU A 488 -22.94 8.60 -14.35
CA LEU A 488 -22.94 9.80 -15.21
C LEU A 488 -22.37 10.97 -14.42
N ALA A 489 -21.39 11.67 -14.99
CA ALA A 489 -20.99 12.96 -14.48
C ALA A 489 -22.18 13.92 -14.57
N ALA A 490 -22.63 14.46 -13.43
CA ALA A 490 -23.63 15.50 -13.43
C ALA A 490 -23.08 16.71 -14.21
N GLN A 491 -23.88 17.33 -15.08
CA GLN A 491 -23.57 18.64 -15.65
C GLN A 491 -23.68 19.70 -14.54
N HIS A 492 -22.71 19.76 -13.63
CA HIS A 492 -22.61 20.81 -12.62
C HIS A 492 -21.17 21.26 -12.44
N GLY A 493 -21.02 22.58 -12.28
CA GLY A 493 -19.79 23.35 -12.31
C GLY A 493 -18.60 22.71 -11.61
N VAL A 494 -17.53 22.63 -12.38
CA VAL A 494 -16.16 22.34 -12.01
C VAL A 494 -15.77 23.07 -10.71
N HIS A 495 -15.55 22.31 -9.63
CA HIS A 495 -14.60 22.67 -8.56
C HIS A 495 -13.20 22.14 -8.92
N ALA A 496 -12.71 22.50 -10.11
CA ALA A 496 -11.29 22.55 -10.45
C ALA A 496 -10.87 24.03 -10.49
N GLY A 497 -9.60 24.27 -10.19
CA GLY A 497 -9.02 25.59 -9.93
C GLY A 497 -9.37 26.67 -10.96
N VAL A 498 -9.39 27.89 -10.43
CA VAL A 498 -9.54 29.16 -11.13
C VAL A 498 -8.47 29.27 -12.22
N HIS A 499 -8.88 29.18 -13.49
CA HIS A 499 -8.30 30.00 -14.56
C HIS A 499 -9.40 30.41 -15.54
N SER A 500 -9.58 31.72 -15.63
CA SER A 500 -10.57 32.46 -16.41
C SER A 500 -10.33 32.39 -17.92
N GLY A 501 -11.41 32.27 -18.68
CA GLY A 501 -11.43 32.50 -20.12
C GLY A 501 -12.82 32.25 -20.71
N VAL A 502 -13.63 33.29 -20.78
CA VAL A 502 -15.00 33.25 -21.29
C VAL A 502 -14.99 33.08 -22.82
N HIS A 503 -15.45 31.92 -23.30
CA HIS A 503 -15.94 31.78 -24.68
C HIS A 503 -17.31 31.08 -24.69
N SER A 504 -18.33 31.88 -24.97
CA SER A 504 -19.72 31.48 -25.18
C SER A 504 -19.89 30.79 -26.53
N GLY A 505 -20.26 29.50 -26.52
CA GLY A 505 -20.64 28.77 -27.73
C GLY A 505 -20.36 27.27 -27.68
N ALA A 506 -20.80 26.54 -26.64
CA ALA A 506 -20.61 25.10 -26.57
C ALA A 506 -21.95 24.36 -26.73
N ALA A 507 -22.08 23.60 -27.82
CA ALA A 507 -23.09 22.58 -28.00
C ALA A 507 -23.19 21.69 -26.74
N ARG A 508 -24.41 21.28 -26.34
CA ARG A 508 -24.66 20.39 -25.19
C ARG A 508 -23.71 19.18 -25.22
N ALA A 509 -22.63 19.22 -24.44
CA ALA A 509 -21.68 18.13 -24.36
C ALA A 509 -22.39 16.90 -23.81
N LYS A 510 -22.30 15.76 -24.52
CA LYS A 510 -22.84 14.48 -24.05
C LYS A 510 -22.24 14.18 -22.67
N PRO A 511 -23.08 13.85 -21.66
CA PRO A 511 -22.61 13.62 -20.30
C PRO A 511 -21.54 12.52 -20.31
N ALA A 512 -20.39 12.82 -19.72
CA ALA A 512 -19.32 11.84 -19.53
C ALA A 512 -19.77 10.81 -18.49
N SER A 513 -19.23 9.60 -18.55
CA SER A 513 -19.46 8.57 -17.52
C SER A 513 -18.16 8.02 -16.97
N SER A 514 -18.22 7.46 -15.78
CA SER A 514 -17.17 6.61 -15.23
C SER A 514 -17.69 5.18 -15.11
N VAL A 515 -16.84 4.20 -15.41
CA VAL A 515 -17.08 2.77 -15.18
C VAL A 515 -16.11 2.32 -14.11
N CYS A 516 -16.61 1.74 -13.02
CA CYS A 516 -15.80 1.33 -11.89
C CYS A 516 -15.98 -0.17 -11.61
N VAL A 517 -14.87 -0.91 -11.51
CA VAL A 517 -14.85 -2.16 -10.76
C VAL A 517 -14.55 -1.77 -9.32
N ARG A 518 -15.59 -1.80 -8.48
CA ARG A 518 -15.53 -1.38 -7.09
C ARG A 518 -15.43 -2.61 -6.20
N ASN A 519 -14.31 -2.74 -5.51
CA ASN A 519 -14.21 -3.72 -4.44
C ASN A 519 -15.03 -3.27 -3.23
N VAL A 520 -15.92 -4.16 -2.78
CA VAL A 520 -16.78 -3.94 -1.62
C VAL A 520 -16.25 -4.69 -0.41
N VAL A 521 -15.77 -5.92 -0.61
CA VAL A 521 -15.17 -6.78 0.42
C VAL A 521 -13.75 -7.15 -0.01
N PRO A 522 -12.69 -6.60 0.64
CA PRO A 522 -11.32 -6.82 0.18
C PRO A 522 -10.74 -8.18 0.61
N ALA A 523 -11.44 -8.92 1.48
CA ALA A 523 -11.00 -10.19 2.05
C ALA A 523 -10.34 -11.17 1.06
N PRO A 524 -10.90 -11.44 -0.14
CA PRO A 524 -10.28 -12.40 -1.08
C PRO A 524 -8.87 -12.00 -1.52
N PHE A 525 -8.59 -10.70 -1.64
CA PHE A 525 -7.28 -10.20 -2.05
C PHE A 525 -6.26 -10.18 -0.90
N LEU A 526 -6.73 -10.05 0.34
CA LEU A 526 -5.87 -9.98 1.52
C LEU A 526 -5.48 -11.37 2.05
N LYS A 527 -6.33 -12.39 1.86
CA LYS A 527 -6.06 -13.79 2.28
C LYS A 527 -4.68 -14.32 1.85
N PRO A 528 -4.26 -14.20 0.57
CA PRO A 528 -2.92 -14.63 0.16
C PRO A 528 -1.79 -13.87 0.88
N ARG A 529 -2.02 -12.61 1.25
CA ARG A 529 -1.03 -11.78 1.97
C ARG A 529 -0.76 -12.33 3.36
N TYR A 530 -1.80 -12.75 4.07
CA TYR A 530 -1.67 -13.37 5.39
C TYR A 530 -1.04 -14.76 5.30
N ALA A 531 -1.41 -15.57 4.31
CA ALA A 531 -0.83 -16.90 4.09
C ALA A 531 0.67 -16.86 3.79
N ALA A 532 1.14 -15.78 3.14
CA ALA A 532 2.57 -15.55 2.87
C ALA A 532 3.37 -15.10 4.11
N ALA A 533 2.72 -14.56 5.13
CA ALA A 533 3.38 -14.12 6.36
C ALA A 533 3.48 -15.26 7.37
N ARG A 534 4.55 -15.28 8.18
CA ARG A 534 4.60 -16.17 9.35
C ARG A 534 3.55 -15.75 10.36
N ALA A 535 3.40 -14.46 10.62
CA ALA A 535 2.38 -13.93 11.50
C ALA A 535 1.90 -12.55 11.02
N THR A 536 0.62 -12.26 11.24
CA THR A 536 0.07 -10.92 11.00
C THR A 536 -0.65 -10.43 12.24
N ILE A 537 -0.25 -9.27 12.72
CA ILE A 537 -0.81 -8.64 13.91
C ILE A 537 -1.53 -7.38 13.46
N VAL A 538 -2.85 -7.39 13.59
CA VAL A 538 -3.76 -6.31 13.22
C VAL A 538 -4.20 -5.63 14.50
N PHE A 539 -3.79 -4.38 14.73
CA PHE A 539 -4.06 -3.73 16.01
C PHE A 539 -4.52 -2.27 15.88
N SER A 540 -5.42 -1.86 16.78
CA SER A 540 -5.92 -0.49 16.87
C SER A 540 -6.71 -0.27 18.16
N GLY A 541 -7.02 0.98 18.52
CA GLY A 541 -7.92 1.31 19.63
C GLY A 541 -9.40 1.09 19.36
N THR A 542 -9.79 0.83 18.10
CA THR A 542 -11.20 0.74 17.70
C THR A 542 -11.39 -0.40 16.70
N LEU A 543 -11.27 -1.65 17.16
CA LEU A 543 -11.54 -2.87 16.36
C LEU A 543 -12.85 -3.56 16.75
N SER A 544 -13.72 -2.88 17.50
CA SER A 544 -15.04 -3.36 17.85
C SER A 544 -16.08 -2.91 16.81
N PRO A 545 -16.95 -3.83 16.32
CA PRO A 545 -17.02 -5.24 16.69
C PRO A 545 -16.01 -6.10 15.92
N GLN A 546 -15.46 -7.13 16.58
CA GLN A 546 -14.40 -7.97 16.03
C GLN A 546 -14.77 -8.63 14.70
N HIS A 547 -15.99 -9.17 14.59
CA HIS A 547 -16.41 -9.94 13.42
C HIS A 547 -16.41 -9.08 12.16
N PHE A 548 -16.79 -7.80 12.24
CA PHE A 548 -16.74 -6.87 11.11
C PHE A 548 -15.34 -6.80 10.50
N TYR A 549 -14.30 -6.59 11.32
CA TYR A 549 -12.93 -6.50 10.83
C TYR A 549 -12.38 -7.85 10.38
N ARG A 550 -12.70 -8.95 11.07
CA ARG A 550 -12.29 -10.29 10.65
C ARG A 550 -12.84 -10.59 9.25
N ASP A 551 -14.12 -10.33 9.03
CA ASP A 551 -14.82 -10.63 7.79
C ASP A 551 -14.35 -9.73 6.66
N MET A 552 -14.26 -8.41 6.89
CA MET A 552 -13.81 -7.44 5.87
C MET A 552 -12.35 -7.66 5.47
N LEU A 553 -11.50 -8.00 6.43
CA LEU A 553 -10.09 -8.26 6.16
C LEU A 553 -9.84 -9.68 5.66
N GLY A 554 -10.76 -10.63 5.86
CA GLY A 554 -10.56 -12.03 5.46
C GLY A 554 -9.52 -12.74 6.31
N LEU A 555 -9.45 -12.39 7.60
CA LEU A 555 -8.53 -13.03 8.53
C LEU A 555 -8.95 -14.50 8.76
N PRO A 556 -7.98 -15.43 8.97
CA PRO A 556 -8.27 -16.84 9.23
C PRO A 556 -9.23 -17.07 10.42
N ASP A 557 -10.01 -18.14 10.40
CA ASP A 557 -10.98 -18.45 11.47
C ASP A 557 -10.31 -18.68 12.84
N ASP A 558 -9.06 -19.15 12.84
CA ASP A 558 -8.25 -19.37 14.03
C ASP A 558 -7.49 -18.11 14.50
N THR A 559 -7.80 -16.95 13.92
CA THR A 559 -7.21 -15.66 14.33
C THR A 559 -7.51 -15.37 15.79
N GLY A 560 -6.46 -15.13 16.56
CA GLY A 560 -6.59 -14.74 17.97
C GLY A 560 -7.26 -13.38 18.13
N TRP A 561 -8.03 -13.20 19.20
CA TRP A 561 -8.58 -11.91 19.62
C TRP A 561 -8.06 -11.53 20.99
N LEU A 562 -7.65 -10.29 21.12
CA LEU A 562 -7.26 -9.68 22.37
C LEU A 562 -7.92 -8.30 22.48
N ASP A 563 -8.67 -8.08 23.55
CA ASP A 563 -9.18 -6.76 23.92
C ASP A 563 -8.49 -6.34 25.21
N VAL A 564 -7.47 -5.49 25.07
CA VAL A 564 -6.63 -5.06 26.19
C VAL A 564 -7.35 -3.95 26.95
N GLU A 565 -7.57 -4.16 28.24
CA GLU A 565 -8.13 -3.13 29.11
C GLU A 565 -7.21 -1.90 29.13
N GLY A 566 -7.82 -0.73 28.90
CA GLY A 566 -7.10 0.53 29.00
C GLY A 566 -6.82 0.91 30.45
N PRO A 567 -5.83 1.78 30.69
CA PRO A 567 -5.55 2.30 32.02
C PRO A 567 -6.58 3.37 32.43
N PHE A 568 -7.51 3.71 31.53
CA PHE A 568 -8.49 4.77 31.73
C PHE A 568 -9.61 4.33 32.64
N ARG A 569 -10.00 5.24 33.53
CA ARG A 569 -11.10 5.08 34.46
C ARG A 569 -12.31 5.86 33.99
N ALA A 570 -13.49 5.29 34.21
CA ALA A 570 -14.76 5.92 33.84
C ALA A 570 -14.94 7.32 34.44
N GLU A 571 -14.34 7.58 35.61
CA GLU A 571 -14.42 8.88 36.29
C GLU A 571 -13.68 10.01 35.57
N GLN A 572 -12.78 9.69 34.62
CA GLN A 572 -12.01 10.69 33.87
C GLN A 572 -12.81 11.33 32.74
N LEU A 573 -13.82 10.63 32.22
CA LEU A 573 -14.56 11.05 31.04
C LEU A 573 -16.05 11.06 31.35
N ASP A 574 -16.60 12.26 31.53
CA ASP A 574 -18.04 12.44 31.65
C ASP A 574 -18.69 12.37 30.26
N VAL A 575 -19.39 11.28 29.97
CA VAL A 575 -20.06 11.06 28.68
C VAL A 575 -21.54 11.32 28.84
N ARG A 576 -22.05 12.38 28.22
CA ARG A 576 -23.45 12.80 28.29
C ARG A 576 -24.15 12.61 26.94
N ILE A 577 -25.40 12.13 26.96
CA ILE A 577 -26.23 12.04 25.74
C ILE A 577 -27.24 13.17 25.72
N ALA A 578 -27.12 14.07 24.75
CA ALA A 578 -28.16 15.07 24.46
C ALA A 578 -29.30 14.42 23.65
N HIS A 579 -30.10 13.61 24.34
CA HIS A 579 -31.12 12.73 23.75
C HIS A 579 -32.35 13.45 23.18
N ARG A 580 -32.52 14.74 23.49
CA ARG A 580 -33.62 15.58 22.98
C ARG A 580 -33.31 16.22 21.62
N VAL A 581 -32.12 15.96 21.06
CA VAL A 581 -31.68 16.51 19.77
C VAL A 581 -31.66 15.39 18.72
N SER A 582 -32.21 15.66 17.54
CA SER A 582 -32.06 14.80 16.35
C SER A 582 -31.19 15.50 15.32
N THR A 583 -30.12 14.84 14.87
CA THR A 583 -29.20 15.40 13.83
C THR A 583 -29.49 14.84 12.44
N ARG A 584 -30.65 14.19 12.25
CA ARG A 584 -31.11 13.70 10.94
C ARG A 584 -31.31 14.89 10.00
N TRP A 585 -31.11 14.64 8.70
CA TRP A 585 -31.16 15.70 7.69
C TRP A 585 -32.43 16.57 7.76
N ARG A 586 -33.60 15.96 8.02
CA ARG A 586 -34.90 16.65 8.13
C ARG A 586 -35.03 17.55 9.37
N ASP A 587 -34.26 17.26 10.42
CA ASP A 587 -34.37 17.94 11.72
C ASP A 587 -33.24 18.96 11.92
N ARG A 588 -32.26 19.02 11.01
CA ARG A 588 -31.03 19.83 11.15
C ARG A 588 -31.32 21.28 11.50
N GLU A 589 -32.27 21.91 10.83
CA GLU A 589 -32.63 23.31 11.10
C GLU A 589 -33.12 23.52 12.54
N ARG A 590 -33.99 22.60 13.02
CA ARG A 590 -34.54 22.65 14.38
C ARG A 590 -33.52 22.24 15.44
N SER A 591 -32.47 21.53 15.05
CA SER A 591 -31.41 21.07 15.96
C SER A 591 -30.34 22.13 16.25
N LEU A 592 -30.24 23.20 15.44
CA LEU A 592 -29.19 24.21 15.58
C LEU A 592 -29.24 24.87 16.96
N GLU A 593 -30.39 25.43 17.32
CA GLU A 593 -30.59 26.14 18.60
C GLU A 593 -30.26 25.26 19.82
N PRO A 594 -30.83 24.04 19.97
CA PRO A 594 -30.46 23.14 21.06
C PRO A 594 -28.97 22.77 21.12
N ILE A 595 -28.29 22.67 19.97
CA ILE A 595 -26.86 22.35 19.91
C ILE A 595 -26.01 23.52 20.39
N VAL A 596 -26.27 24.74 19.88
CA VAL A 596 -25.47 25.91 20.24
C VAL A 596 -25.68 26.30 21.70
N ASP A 597 -26.90 26.18 22.21
CA ASP A 597 -27.20 26.47 23.62
C ASP A 597 -26.51 25.44 24.55
N LEU A 598 -26.49 24.15 24.16
CA LEU A 598 -25.74 23.12 24.89
C LEU A 598 -24.22 23.39 24.91
N ILE A 599 -23.65 23.78 23.77
CA ILE A 599 -22.22 24.09 23.65
C ILE A 599 -21.86 25.30 24.51
N ALA A 600 -22.65 26.37 24.43
CA ALA A 600 -22.45 27.58 25.21
C ALA A 600 -22.55 27.30 26.72
N GLN A 601 -23.58 26.57 27.16
CA GLN A 601 -23.74 26.19 28.55
C GLN A 601 -22.53 25.41 29.07
N GLN A 602 -22.09 24.38 28.34
CA GLN A 602 -20.92 23.59 28.75
C GLN A 602 -19.64 24.43 28.79
N TYR A 603 -19.48 25.36 27.84
CA TYR A 603 -18.34 26.27 27.79
C TYR A 603 -18.35 27.24 28.98
N GLU A 604 -19.50 27.77 29.37
CA GLU A 604 -19.67 28.66 30.52
C GLU A 604 -19.42 27.95 31.85
N GLU A 605 -19.87 26.69 31.99
CA GLU A 605 -19.61 25.86 33.17
C GLU A 605 -18.10 25.58 33.36
N ARG A 606 -17.37 25.37 32.27
CA ARG A 606 -15.92 25.11 32.29
C ARG A 606 -15.26 25.68 31.03
N PRO A 607 -14.79 26.94 31.07
CA PRO A 607 -14.08 27.53 29.95
C PRO A 607 -12.79 26.77 29.63
N GLY A 608 -12.49 26.60 28.34
CA GLY A 608 -11.28 25.93 27.87
C GLY A 608 -11.41 25.51 26.41
N ASN A 609 -10.57 24.57 26.00
CA ASN A 609 -10.53 24.11 24.61
C ASN A 609 -11.51 22.96 24.35
N TYR A 610 -12.41 23.15 23.39
CA TYR A 610 -13.37 22.14 22.96
C TYR A 610 -13.30 21.90 21.44
N LEU A 611 -13.65 20.69 21.02
CA LEU A 611 -13.73 20.33 19.61
C LEU A 611 -15.12 19.78 19.28
N GLY A 612 -15.84 20.48 18.40
CA GLY A 612 -17.15 20.08 17.89
C GLY A 612 -17.02 19.34 16.55
N PHE A 613 -17.66 18.18 16.45
CA PHE A 613 -17.68 17.32 15.27
C PHE A 613 -19.07 17.26 14.64
N LEU A 614 -19.15 17.67 13.37
CA LEU A 614 -20.40 17.76 12.60
C LEU A 614 -20.38 16.82 11.39
N SER A 615 -21.56 16.54 10.82
CA SER A 615 -21.71 15.59 9.72
C SER A 615 -21.31 16.12 8.32
N SER A 616 -21.20 17.43 8.14
CA SER A 616 -20.85 18.05 6.85
C SER A 616 -20.36 19.48 7.05
N PHE A 617 -19.65 20.02 6.05
CA PHE A 617 -19.22 21.42 6.03
C PHE A 617 -20.39 22.42 6.09
N ASP A 618 -21.48 22.15 5.37
CA ASP A 618 -22.69 22.99 5.43
C ASP A 618 -23.27 23.04 6.85
N TYR A 619 -23.42 21.89 7.51
CA TYR A 619 -23.97 21.85 8.87
C TYR A 619 -23.01 22.47 9.89
N LEU A 620 -21.70 22.27 9.69
CA LEU A 620 -20.65 22.92 10.46
C LEU A 620 -20.76 24.45 10.39
N GLN A 621 -20.89 25.00 9.19
CA GLN A 621 -20.99 26.45 8.99
C GLN A 621 -22.25 27.01 9.67
N ARG A 622 -23.41 26.36 9.49
CA ARG A 622 -24.67 26.78 10.15
C ARG A 622 -24.57 26.80 11.67
N VAL A 623 -23.94 25.80 12.28
CA VAL A 623 -23.71 25.76 13.74
C VAL A 623 -22.78 26.90 14.16
N ALA A 624 -21.69 27.13 13.43
CA ALA A 624 -20.74 28.20 13.73
C ALA A 624 -21.36 29.60 13.59
N ASP A 625 -22.16 29.84 12.54
CA ASP A 625 -22.87 31.10 12.33
C ASP A 625 -23.90 31.33 13.46
N SER A 626 -24.67 30.30 13.82
CA SER A 626 -25.64 30.38 14.91
C SER A 626 -24.98 30.60 16.29
N MET A 627 -23.79 30.04 16.53
CA MET A 627 -22.98 30.38 17.71
C MET A 627 -22.59 31.86 17.72
N GLY A 628 -22.14 32.41 16.59
CA GLY A 628 -21.77 33.82 16.48
C GLY A 628 -22.93 34.78 16.66
N GLU A 629 -24.14 34.40 16.25
CA GLU A 629 -25.36 35.19 16.42
C GLU A 629 -25.90 35.16 17.85
N ARG A 630 -25.94 33.98 18.49
CA ARG A 630 -26.60 33.78 19.80
C ARG A 630 -25.66 33.88 20.99
N HIS A 631 -24.40 33.46 20.83
CA HIS A 631 -23.39 33.34 21.89
C HIS A 631 -22.05 33.97 21.46
N PRO A 632 -22.02 35.28 21.12
CA PRO A 632 -20.85 35.94 20.53
C PRO A 632 -19.62 36.00 21.46
N HIS A 633 -19.80 35.75 22.76
CA HIS A 633 -18.74 35.68 23.75
C HIS A 633 -17.92 34.38 23.69
N VAL A 634 -18.44 33.32 23.06
CA VAL A 634 -17.74 32.04 22.92
C VAL A 634 -16.81 32.10 21.70
N PRO A 635 -15.47 32.01 21.86
CA PRO A 635 -14.56 32.03 20.73
C PRO A 635 -14.73 30.78 19.88
N VAL A 636 -15.03 30.92 18.59
CA VAL A 636 -15.22 29.80 17.65
C VAL A 636 -14.28 29.89 16.45
N TRP A 637 -13.90 28.74 15.90
CA TRP A 637 -13.21 28.65 14.61
C TRP A 637 -13.55 27.36 13.87
N THR A 638 -13.43 27.36 12.55
CA THR A 638 -13.95 26.28 11.70
C THR A 638 -12.87 25.66 10.82
N GLN A 639 -13.03 24.36 10.56
CA GLN A 639 -12.31 23.67 9.51
C GLN A 639 -12.82 24.14 8.13
N ALA A 640 -11.90 24.51 7.25
CA ALA A 640 -12.20 24.81 5.86
C ALA A 640 -12.11 23.55 4.97
N PRO A 641 -12.89 23.47 3.87
CA PRO A 641 -12.71 22.41 2.87
C PRO A 641 -11.31 22.47 2.26
N ARG A 642 -10.69 21.30 2.05
CA ARG A 642 -9.37 21.15 1.37
C ARG A 642 -8.23 21.96 2.01
N MET A 643 -8.15 21.98 3.34
CA MET A 643 -6.97 22.53 4.03
C MET A 643 -5.70 21.77 3.63
N ASP A 644 -4.67 22.51 3.26
CA ASP A 644 -3.31 22.00 3.14
C ASP A 644 -2.71 21.71 4.54
N GLU A 645 -1.48 21.20 4.57
CA GLU A 645 -0.82 20.82 5.83
C GLU A 645 -0.62 22.04 6.76
N ALA A 646 -0.19 23.18 6.21
CA ALA A 646 -0.01 24.41 6.97
C ALA A 646 -1.30 24.94 7.61
N ALA A 647 -2.42 24.93 6.86
CA ALA A 647 -3.72 25.34 7.40
C ALA A 647 -4.25 24.38 8.47
N ARG A 648 -3.96 23.07 8.34
CA ARG A 648 -4.30 22.07 9.37
C ARG A 648 -3.50 22.30 10.64
N ASP A 649 -2.21 22.57 10.53
CA ASP A 649 -1.35 22.85 11.67
C ASP A 649 -1.76 24.15 12.36
N ALA A 650 -2.11 25.19 11.59
CA ALA A 650 -2.63 26.44 12.13
C ALA A 650 -3.97 26.25 12.89
N PHE A 651 -4.88 25.40 12.38
CA PHE A 651 -6.11 25.05 13.09
C PHE A 651 -5.82 24.38 14.44
N LEU A 652 -4.85 23.46 14.47
CA LEU A 652 -4.48 22.71 15.67
C LEU A 652 -3.67 23.54 16.68
N ALA A 653 -2.87 24.49 16.21
CA ALA A 653 -2.08 25.38 17.06
C ALA A 653 -2.94 26.23 18.00
N ARG A 654 -4.22 26.45 17.67
CA ARG A 654 -5.18 27.17 18.53
C ARG A 654 -5.55 26.40 19.79
N PHE A 655 -5.40 25.07 19.78
CA PHE A 655 -5.56 24.20 20.95
C PHE A 655 -4.28 24.21 21.81
N ALA A 656 -3.97 25.35 22.41
CA ALA A 656 -2.84 25.55 23.30
C ALA A 656 -3.25 25.39 24.77
N THR A 657 -2.32 24.99 25.64
CA THR A 657 -2.55 24.94 27.10
C THR A 657 -2.96 26.33 27.61
N GLY A 658 -4.01 26.41 28.42
CA GLY A 658 -4.61 27.67 28.85
C GLY A 658 -5.43 28.41 27.79
N GLY A 659 -5.53 27.86 26.56
CA GLY A 659 -6.40 28.36 25.51
C GLY A 659 -7.88 28.14 25.82
N ALA A 660 -8.74 28.94 25.19
CA ALA A 660 -10.17 28.84 25.36
C ALA A 660 -10.92 29.07 24.04
N GLY A 661 -11.83 28.16 23.72
CA GLY A 661 -12.79 28.27 22.61
C GLY A 661 -13.15 26.92 22.00
N VAL A 662 -13.99 26.97 20.97
CA VAL A 662 -14.57 25.80 20.31
C VAL A 662 -14.13 25.76 18.85
N GLY A 663 -13.28 24.79 18.51
CA GLY A 663 -13.00 24.47 17.12
C GLY A 663 -14.07 23.55 16.56
N PHE A 664 -14.54 23.78 15.33
CA PHE A 664 -15.48 22.92 14.64
C PHE A 664 -14.83 22.19 13.47
N ALA A 665 -15.05 20.89 13.37
CA ALA A 665 -14.52 20.02 12.32
C ALA A 665 -15.57 19.01 11.83
N VAL A 666 -15.33 18.44 10.65
CA VAL A 666 -16.18 17.36 10.11
C VAL A 666 -15.71 16.01 10.66
N LEU A 667 -16.65 15.21 11.16
CA LEU A 667 -16.37 13.87 11.69
C LEU A 667 -15.88 12.92 10.58
N GLY A 668 -14.84 12.13 10.85
CA GLY A 668 -14.16 11.29 9.85
C GLY A 668 -13.20 12.06 8.94
N GLY A 669 -13.00 13.36 9.20
CA GLY A 669 -12.02 14.20 8.54
C GLY A 669 -10.66 14.19 9.24
N ALA A 670 -9.77 15.04 8.75
CA ALA A 670 -8.35 15.09 9.12
C ALA A 670 -8.06 15.42 10.60
N PHE A 671 -9.04 15.92 11.35
CA PHE A 671 -8.93 16.27 12.77
C PHE A 671 -9.57 15.24 13.71
N SER A 672 -10.42 14.35 13.20
CA SER A 672 -10.97 13.24 13.98
C SER A 672 -9.96 12.10 14.18
N GLU A 673 -8.90 12.09 13.36
CA GLU A 673 -7.90 11.03 13.33
C GLU A 673 -6.47 11.59 13.25
N GLY A 674 -5.52 10.98 13.98
CA GLY A 674 -4.09 11.29 13.85
C GLY A 674 -3.59 12.60 14.49
N VAL A 675 -4.43 13.29 15.28
CA VAL A 675 -4.04 14.49 16.05
C VAL A 675 -3.77 14.13 17.51
N ASP A 676 -2.74 14.75 18.11
CA ASP A 676 -2.40 14.59 19.53
C ASP A 676 -2.59 15.90 20.32
N LEU A 677 -3.74 16.02 21.00
CA LEU A 677 -4.08 17.12 21.91
C LEU A 677 -4.15 16.54 23.33
N VAL A 678 -3.06 16.64 24.08
CA VAL A 678 -2.92 16.04 25.42
C VAL A 678 -3.23 17.06 26.52
N GLY A 679 -3.82 16.59 27.63
CA GLY A 679 -4.11 17.40 28.80
C GLY A 679 -5.10 18.53 28.50
N GLU A 680 -4.80 19.74 29.02
CA GLU A 680 -5.68 20.92 28.90
C GLU A 680 -5.79 21.48 27.47
N ARG A 681 -5.04 20.92 26.51
CA ARG A 681 -5.18 21.28 25.10
C ARG A 681 -6.53 20.87 24.52
N LEU A 682 -7.22 19.88 25.12
CA LEU A 682 -8.59 19.54 24.76
C LEU A 682 -9.33 18.97 25.98
N ILE A 683 -10.24 19.74 26.56
CA ILE A 683 -10.98 19.36 27.77
C ILE A 683 -12.38 18.81 27.49
N GLY A 684 -12.84 18.88 26.24
CA GLY A 684 -14.08 18.24 25.86
C GLY A 684 -14.35 18.20 24.37
N ALA A 685 -15.33 17.38 23.98
CA ALA A 685 -15.77 17.25 22.61
C ALA A 685 -17.29 17.19 22.50
N PHE A 686 -17.82 17.79 21.43
CA PHE A 686 -19.24 17.72 21.07
C PHE A 686 -19.36 16.91 19.78
N ILE A 687 -20.14 15.84 19.77
CA ILE A 687 -20.31 14.97 18.60
C ILE A 687 -21.78 14.99 18.17
N ALA A 688 -22.11 15.88 17.23
CA ALA A 688 -23.48 16.08 16.73
C ALA A 688 -23.77 15.29 15.46
N THR A 689 -23.45 14.00 15.48
CA THR A 689 -23.76 13.02 14.43
C THR A 689 -23.33 11.63 14.86
N LEU A 690 -23.89 10.57 14.26
CA LEU A 690 -23.36 9.19 14.37
C LEU A 690 -22.24 8.90 13.35
N GLY A 691 -21.82 9.87 12.53
CA GLY A 691 -20.76 9.68 11.53
C GLY A 691 -21.10 8.71 10.41
N LEU A 692 -22.38 8.38 10.25
CA LEU A 692 -22.85 7.44 9.22
C LEU A 692 -22.42 7.94 7.83
N PRO A 693 -21.88 7.06 6.97
CA PRO A 693 -21.68 7.33 5.56
C PRO A 693 -22.94 7.91 4.89
N GLN A 694 -22.73 8.71 3.86
CA GLN A 694 -23.83 9.34 3.13
C GLN A 694 -24.74 8.29 2.50
N MET A 695 -26.05 8.49 2.59
CA MET A 695 -27.00 7.66 1.84
C MET A 695 -26.96 8.09 0.37
N ASN A 696 -26.35 7.26 -0.46
CA ASN A 696 -26.27 7.44 -1.90
C ASN A 696 -26.34 6.06 -2.57
N ASP A 697 -26.52 6.04 -3.89
CA ASP A 697 -26.74 4.78 -4.61
C ASP A 697 -25.56 3.82 -4.47
N VAL A 698 -24.32 4.33 -4.47
CA VAL A 698 -23.11 3.53 -4.25
C VAL A 698 -23.13 2.81 -2.91
N ASN A 699 -23.37 3.54 -1.81
CA ASN A 699 -23.40 2.98 -0.47
C ASN A 699 -24.59 2.03 -0.26
N GLU A 700 -25.72 2.27 -0.93
CA GLU A 700 -26.84 1.32 -0.92
C GLU A 700 -26.51 0.00 -1.63
N GLN A 701 -25.73 0.03 -2.71
CA GLN A 701 -25.28 -1.20 -3.36
C GLN A 701 -24.21 -1.93 -2.55
N MET A 702 -23.30 -1.18 -1.91
CA MET A 702 -22.38 -1.76 -0.93
C MET A 702 -23.15 -2.43 0.22
N ARG A 703 -24.18 -1.76 0.75
CA ARG A 703 -25.08 -2.32 1.78
C ARG A 703 -25.70 -3.63 1.31
N ARG A 704 -26.24 -3.69 0.09
CA ARG A 704 -26.83 -4.93 -0.48
C ARG A 704 -25.78 -6.04 -0.64
N THR A 705 -24.57 -5.70 -1.05
CA THR A 705 -23.46 -6.66 -1.18
C THR A 705 -23.07 -7.24 0.18
N PHE A 706 -22.91 -6.38 1.20
CA PHE A 706 -22.66 -6.84 2.57
C PHE A 706 -23.81 -7.68 3.12
N ASP A 707 -25.06 -7.33 2.79
CA ASP A 707 -26.23 -8.11 3.20
C ASP A 707 -26.22 -9.51 2.59
N ALA A 708 -25.91 -9.62 1.31
CA ALA A 708 -25.80 -10.90 0.61
C ALA A 708 -24.67 -11.79 1.16
N GLN A 709 -23.55 -11.21 1.58
CA GLN A 709 -22.41 -11.97 2.09
C GLN A 709 -22.50 -12.29 3.59
N PHE A 710 -22.98 -11.36 4.40
CA PHE A 710 -22.86 -11.42 5.86
C PHE A 710 -24.21 -11.38 6.59
N GLY A 711 -25.32 -11.15 5.88
CA GLY A 711 -26.66 -11.05 6.47
C GLY A 711 -26.88 -9.81 7.35
N ASN A 712 -25.97 -8.82 7.30
CA ASN A 712 -26.06 -7.59 8.09
C ASN A 712 -25.56 -6.38 7.30
N GLY A 713 -26.24 -6.06 6.19
CA GLY A 713 -25.77 -5.02 5.28
C GLY A 713 -25.73 -3.62 5.89
N TYR A 714 -26.73 -3.25 6.70
CA TYR A 714 -26.82 -1.91 7.30
C TYR A 714 -25.67 -1.65 8.27
N ASP A 715 -25.34 -2.60 9.14
CA ASP A 715 -24.30 -2.36 10.12
C ASP A 715 -22.92 -2.23 9.47
N TYR A 716 -22.63 -3.07 8.47
CA TYR A 716 -21.35 -3.08 7.74
C TYR A 716 -21.18 -1.82 6.89
N ALA A 717 -22.24 -1.38 6.20
CA ALA A 717 -22.18 -0.19 5.36
C ALA A 717 -22.19 1.11 6.17
N TYR A 718 -22.94 1.16 7.28
CA TYR A 718 -23.25 2.42 7.94
C TYR A 718 -22.88 2.47 9.43
N LEU A 719 -23.41 1.56 10.25
CA LEU A 719 -23.34 1.69 11.71
C LEU A 719 -21.91 1.53 12.23
N TYR A 720 -21.22 0.44 11.89
CA TYR A 720 -19.88 0.16 12.42
C TYR A 720 -18.85 1.22 11.99
N PRO A 721 -18.76 1.62 10.70
CA PRO A 721 -17.85 2.69 10.30
C PRO A 721 -18.20 4.05 10.94
N GLY A 722 -19.49 4.34 11.14
CA GLY A 722 -19.93 5.56 11.81
C GLY A 722 -19.51 5.60 13.28
N MET A 723 -19.82 4.55 14.03
CA MET A 723 -19.49 4.46 15.45
C MET A 723 -17.98 4.42 15.70
N GLN A 724 -17.21 3.77 14.83
CA GLN A 724 -15.75 3.83 14.87
C GLN A 724 -15.25 5.30 14.89
N LYS A 725 -15.76 6.16 13.98
CA LYS A 725 -15.38 7.58 13.93
C LYS A 725 -15.78 8.33 15.20
N VAL A 726 -16.96 8.04 15.74
CA VAL A 726 -17.44 8.65 17.01
C VAL A 726 -16.47 8.31 18.16
N VAL A 727 -16.11 7.04 18.31
CA VAL A 727 -15.19 6.60 19.37
C VAL A 727 -13.80 7.22 19.20
N GLN A 728 -13.32 7.33 17.96
CA GLN A 728 -12.02 7.95 17.68
C GLN A 728 -11.99 9.45 17.96
N ALA A 729 -13.09 10.15 17.69
CA ALA A 729 -13.25 11.57 17.98
C ALA A 729 -13.35 11.82 19.49
N ALA A 730 -14.15 11.04 20.21
CA ALA A 730 -14.27 11.13 21.65
C ALA A 730 -12.96 10.76 22.36
N GLY A 731 -12.24 9.74 21.88
CA GLY A 731 -10.91 9.34 22.36
C GLY A 731 -9.80 10.36 22.07
N ARG A 732 -10.12 11.56 21.58
CA ARG A 732 -9.18 12.70 21.56
C ARG A 732 -9.13 13.42 22.89
N VAL A 733 -10.20 13.37 23.68
CA VAL A 733 -10.29 14.05 24.99
C VAL A 733 -9.41 13.36 26.04
N ILE A 734 -9.22 12.04 25.93
CA ILE A 734 -8.43 11.25 26.88
C ILE A 734 -7.27 10.56 26.14
N ARG A 735 -6.04 10.95 26.46
CA ARG A 735 -4.79 10.38 25.90
C ARG A 735 -3.90 9.76 26.96
N THR A 736 -3.89 10.34 28.15
CA THR A 736 -3.08 9.93 29.29
C THR A 736 -3.96 9.55 30.48
N GLU A 737 -3.37 8.89 31.47
CA GLU A 737 -4.03 8.49 32.71
C GLU A 737 -4.42 9.68 33.60
N HIS A 738 -3.98 10.89 33.26
CA HIS A 738 -4.25 12.12 34.01
C HIS A 738 -5.23 13.04 33.30
N ASP A 739 -5.55 12.76 32.03
CA ASP A 739 -6.51 13.58 31.29
C ASP A 739 -7.91 13.40 31.89
N ALA A 740 -8.67 14.50 31.92
CA ALA A 740 -10.07 14.49 32.35
C ALA A 740 -10.88 15.49 31.53
N GLY A 741 -12.06 15.07 31.07
CA GLY A 741 -12.88 15.89 30.19
C GLY A 741 -14.31 15.41 30.03
N VAL A 742 -15.03 16.08 29.13
CA VAL A 742 -16.45 15.83 28.86
C VAL A 742 -16.68 15.52 27.38
N VAL A 743 -17.53 14.53 27.10
CA VAL A 743 -17.98 14.22 25.73
C VAL A 743 -19.50 14.31 25.69
N HIS A 744 -20.01 15.18 24.84
CA HIS A 744 -21.43 15.27 24.53
C HIS A 744 -21.73 14.52 23.23
N LEU A 745 -22.49 13.43 23.35
CA LEU A 745 -23.03 12.69 22.22
C LEU A 745 -24.41 13.26 21.88
N ILE A 746 -24.49 14.04 20.81
CA ILE A 746 -25.68 14.84 20.49
C ILE A 746 -26.47 14.18 19.38
N ASP A 747 -27.33 13.23 19.75
CA ASP A 747 -28.38 12.62 18.92
C ASP A 747 -29.23 11.64 19.78
N ASP A 748 -30.54 11.55 19.56
CA ASP A 748 -31.42 10.56 20.20
C ASP A 748 -31.00 9.11 19.92
N ARG A 749 -30.38 8.83 18.76
CA ARG A 749 -29.98 7.47 18.37
C ARG A 749 -28.90 6.89 19.28
N TYR A 750 -28.16 7.70 20.04
CA TYR A 750 -27.20 7.21 21.02
C TYR A 750 -27.85 6.43 22.18
N LEU A 751 -29.17 6.55 22.37
CA LEU A 751 -29.92 5.73 23.34
C LEU A 751 -30.21 4.31 22.84
N ARG A 752 -30.15 4.05 21.52
CA ARG A 752 -30.48 2.73 20.97
C ARG A 752 -29.48 1.68 21.47
N ALA A 753 -29.98 0.49 21.84
CA ALA A 753 -29.16 -0.58 22.39
C ALA A 753 -28.03 -1.04 21.44
N ASP A 754 -28.31 -1.06 20.13
CA ASP A 754 -27.37 -1.45 19.09
C ASP A 754 -26.26 -0.42 18.84
N VAL A 755 -26.48 0.85 19.17
CA VAL A 755 -25.48 1.92 19.19
C VAL A 755 -24.67 1.87 20.49
N ARG A 756 -25.35 1.75 21.64
CA ARG A 756 -24.70 1.72 22.96
C ARG A 756 -23.70 0.57 23.11
N ARG A 757 -24.00 -0.61 22.55
CA ARG A 757 -23.07 -1.77 22.57
C ARG A 757 -21.75 -1.53 21.84
N LEU A 758 -21.68 -0.53 20.96
CA LEU A 758 -20.49 -0.18 20.17
C LEU A 758 -19.63 0.91 20.85
N LEU A 759 -20.13 1.52 21.93
CA LEU A 759 -19.35 2.45 22.74
C LEU A 759 -18.34 1.69 23.61
N PRO A 760 -17.19 2.29 23.97
CA PRO A 760 -16.22 1.67 24.86
C PRO A 760 -16.84 1.27 26.19
N ARG A 761 -16.59 0.04 26.63
CA ARG A 761 -17.22 -0.54 27.83
C ARG A 761 -16.93 0.22 29.12
N TRP A 762 -15.79 0.91 29.19
CA TRP A 762 -15.38 1.68 30.36
C TRP A 762 -16.10 3.04 30.48
N TRP A 763 -16.83 3.48 29.46
CA TRP A 763 -17.60 4.72 29.53
C TRP A 763 -18.84 4.57 30.42
N LYS A 764 -18.95 5.41 31.45
CA LYS A 764 -20.20 5.63 32.17
C LYS A 764 -21.01 6.68 31.42
N VAL A 765 -22.02 6.22 30.69
CA VAL A 765 -22.87 7.10 29.87
C VAL A 765 -24.01 7.65 30.72
N GLY A 766 -23.94 8.94 31.05
CA GLY A 766 -25.00 9.72 31.70
C GLY A 766 -26.09 10.16 30.71
N GLN A 767 -27.31 10.30 31.22
CA GLN A 767 -28.47 10.77 30.44
C GLN A 767 -28.72 12.27 30.61
#